data_AF-A0A8J5GB49-F1
#
_entry.id   AF-A0A8J5GB49-F1
#
_cell.length_a   1.000
_cell.length_b   1.000
_cell.length_c   1.000
_cell.angle_alpha   90.00
_cell.angle_beta   90.00
_cell.angle_gamma   90.00
#
_symmetry.space_group_name_H-M   'P 1'
#
loop_
_entity.id
_entity.type
_entity.pdbx_description
1 polymer ?
#
loop_
_entity_poly.entity_id
_entity_poly.type
_entity_poly.pdbx_seq_one_letter_code
_entity_poly.pdbx_strand_id
1 'polypeptide(L)'
;MATAAAALSVPLPLRLSPPQRRRFLSTSRAEVTFRTSGGAVASKVLDDSAIKPRDLRDYIEQSREIIRPDGGPPRWFSPIECGARGKDSPLLLYLPGIDGTGLGLIRHHERLGKIFDIWCLHIPVMDRTTFAGPPCLVELVERTIKSEESYIKGKPIYLVGESIGACVALAVAARNQNVDLILILANPATSFSKSQLQSLSQLHSFTTFLRVLPEPLHATISNSFRLITGSGMDAHVKENAIHQIFGGLPENLNKIFDGLSFLVDILPMESLFWKLDLLKSASLFVNSRLHVVKNQTLIVASGRDLLLPSREEADRLRNLLPNSRIRHFQESGHAIFLESSIDLVSIVKGAGFYRRSRQLDYVSDYLSMTPDEFQKVADQYRWVDLAANPVMLSTLQNGKIVNGLSGIPSEGPAVFVGYHMLMGLELGPLFTRFLTEKKIHLRGIAHPFLFNRDTEQLMPDSSSFDSYRVVGAVPVSAPNFYKLLSAKASVLLYPGGAREALHRKGEEYKLFWPEKPEFVRMASRFGATIIPFGVIGEDDICNVLLDYDDLLKIPFFDILSKQINGDAVRLRADSNEEVGNQNLYPPVLLPKIPGRLYFLFGKPIETKGMRLELSDRSNAQQLYLHVKSEVENCIAYLKEKREEDPYRNFLPRLLYQTTHGFEAEADTRSASKAMERCFYFFDEPSSPSVKNLDALTQRREVSPVVLSVAFIFIASHSISVPIILREMCRGLFVDYRWQLVQLCSLRLGRERKASIALILTCRAYQESFDQGLQLIINLFFSSSNDYGLLDVQYLHHHVAFNSGIGLTPTPLLEFSAAIGSRGLCLGAEIGFNSASTSFTKYNAGVGLSLIFLLLL
;
A
#
# COMPACT_ATOMS: atom_id res chain seq x y z
N MET A 1 -64.74 57.69 -6.03
CA MET A 1 -64.53 59.15 -5.95
C MET A 1 -63.83 59.47 -4.63
N ALA A 2 -62.73 60.23 -4.72
CA ALA A 2 -62.23 61.19 -3.71
C ALA A 2 -62.01 60.68 -2.27
N THR A 3 -60.75 60.41 -1.86
CA THR A 3 -59.87 61.31 -1.04
C THR A 3 -60.38 61.54 0.38
N ALA A 4 -59.62 61.46 1.46
CA ALA A 4 -58.17 61.38 1.68
C ALA A 4 -57.92 60.96 3.15
N ALA A 5 -56.72 60.45 3.46
CA ALA A 5 -55.91 60.88 4.62
C ALA A 5 -54.61 60.09 4.66
N ALA A 6 -53.49 60.82 4.68
CA ALA A 6 -52.14 60.33 4.81
C ALA A 6 -51.73 60.20 6.29
N ALA A 7 -50.91 59.20 6.64
CA ALA A 7 -49.51 59.38 7.06
C ALA A 7 -48.97 58.20 7.90
N LEU A 8 -47.70 57.86 7.61
CA LEU A 8 -46.70 57.09 8.38
C LEU A 8 -46.61 55.56 8.20
N SER A 9 -45.84 55.14 7.18
CA SER A 9 -45.08 53.87 7.16
C SER A 9 -43.73 54.07 6.43
N VAL A 10 -42.62 53.83 7.12
CA VAL A 10 -41.23 53.81 6.60
C VAL A 10 -40.95 52.45 5.90
N PRO A 11 -40.17 52.37 4.81
CA PRO A 11 -40.25 51.29 3.84
C PRO A 11 -39.36 50.06 4.14
N LEU A 12 -39.87 48.87 3.78
CA LEU A 12 -39.16 47.57 3.76
C LEU A 12 -37.89 47.58 2.89
N PRO A 13 -36.83 46.83 3.23
CA PRO A 13 -35.79 46.45 2.28
C PRO A 13 -36.14 45.16 1.53
N LEU A 14 -36.31 45.34 0.22
CA LEU A 14 -36.04 44.49 -0.95
C LEU A 14 -35.72 42.99 -0.73
N ARG A 15 -36.62 42.14 -1.25
CA ARG A 15 -36.37 40.73 -1.60
C ARG A 15 -35.26 40.62 -2.65
N LEU A 16 -34.18 39.91 -2.34
CA LEU A 16 -33.19 39.47 -3.32
C LEU A 16 -33.59 38.11 -3.91
N SER A 17 -33.89 38.12 -5.21
CA SER A 17 -34.06 36.95 -6.07
C SER A 17 -32.74 36.19 -6.31
N PRO A 18 -32.77 34.86 -6.56
CA PRO A 18 -31.57 34.03 -6.71
C PRO A 18 -30.78 34.37 -7.99
N PRO A 19 -29.47 34.08 -8.05
CA PRO A 19 -28.61 34.54 -9.14
C PRO A 19 -28.92 33.81 -10.46
N GLN A 20 -29.30 34.57 -11.48
CA GLN A 20 -29.39 34.11 -12.85
C GLN A 20 -27.99 33.83 -13.41
N ARG A 21 -27.78 32.61 -13.92
CA ARG A 21 -26.57 32.21 -14.67
C ARG A 21 -26.41 33.08 -15.93
N ARG A 22 -25.31 33.83 -16.05
CA ARG A 22 -24.88 34.42 -17.33
C ARG A 22 -24.25 33.33 -18.20
N ARG A 23 -24.90 33.05 -19.35
CA ARG A 23 -24.30 32.30 -20.47
C ARG A 23 -23.19 33.15 -21.09
N PHE A 24 -21.95 32.69 -21.06
CA PHE A 24 -20.95 33.11 -22.04
C PHE A 24 -21.19 32.28 -23.31
N LEU A 25 -21.67 32.94 -24.36
CA LEU A 25 -21.67 32.42 -25.73
C LEU A 25 -20.27 32.67 -26.29
N SER A 26 -19.41 31.65 -26.35
CA SER A 26 -18.28 31.68 -27.29
C SER A 26 -18.77 31.12 -28.62
N THR A 27 -18.85 32.00 -29.62
CA THR A 27 -19.03 31.63 -31.02
C THR A 27 -17.67 31.18 -31.58
N SER A 28 -17.47 29.87 -31.72
CA SER A 28 -16.62 29.36 -32.79
C SER A 28 -17.26 28.10 -33.38
N ARG A 29 -17.49 28.18 -34.68
CA ARG A 29 -18.12 27.19 -35.54
C ARG A 29 -17.09 26.10 -35.81
N ALA A 30 -17.33 24.88 -35.36
CA ALA A 30 -16.67 23.68 -35.88
C ALA A 30 -17.72 22.57 -35.95
N GLU A 31 -17.76 21.91 -37.11
CA GLU A 31 -18.87 21.10 -37.61
C GLU A 31 -19.27 19.92 -36.72
N VAL A 32 -20.58 19.80 -36.49
CA VAL A 32 -21.23 18.64 -35.88
C VAL A 32 -21.29 17.53 -36.94
N THR A 33 -20.41 16.54 -36.82
CA THR A 33 -20.64 15.23 -37.44
C THR A 33 -21.48 14.38 -36.49
N PHE A 34 -22.74 14.14 -36.88
CA PHE A 34 -23.58 13.11 -36.27
C PHE A 34 -22.90 11.75 -36.44
N ARG A 35 -22.40 11.16 -35.34
CA ARG A 35 -22.15 9.71 -35.27
C ARG A 35 -23.10 9.08 -34.26
N THR A 36 -23.73 8.03 -34.76
CA THR A 36 -24.78 7.22 -34.19
C THR A 36 -24.43 6.64 -32.82
N SER A 37 -25.44 6.58 -31.96
CA SER A 37 -25.48 5.89 -30.67
C SER A 37 -25.08 4.43 -30.81
N GLY A 38 -23.96 4.06 -30.22
CA GLY A 38 -23.42 2.69 -30.23
C GLY A 38 -21.94 2.64 -29.90
N GLY A 39 -21.50 3.35 -28.85
CA GLY A 39 -20.11 3.37 -28.42
C GLY A 39 -19.86 2.33 -27.33
N ALA A 40 -18.96 1.39 -27.60
CA ALA A 40 -18.40 0.49 -26.61
C ALA A 40 -17.92 1.28 -25.39
N VAL A 41 -18.18 0.76 -24.19
CA VAL A 41 -17.53 1.22 -22.96
C VAL A 41 -16.07 0.74 -23.02
N ALA A 42 -15.28 1.34 -23.91
CA ALA A 42 -13.84 1.33 -23.76
C ALA A 42 -13.57 2.08 -22.45
N SER A 43 -13.03 1.39 -21.46
CA SER A 43 -12.54 2.01 -20.23
C SER A 43 -11.59 3.12 -20.64
N LYS A 44 -12.04 4.38 -20.57
CA LYS A 44 -11.14 5.51 -20.70
C LYS A 44 -10.15 5.36 -19.55
N VAL A 45 -8.92 4.98 -19.89
CA VAL A 45 -7.78 5.11 -19.00
C VAL A 45 -7.87 6.52 -18.42
N LEU A 46 -7.86 6.66 -17.09
CA LEU A 46 -7.53 7.93 -16.47
C LEU A 46 -6.09 8.19 -16.86
N ASP A 47 -5.90 8.90 -17.99
CA ASP A 47 -4.58 9.31 -18.42
C ASP A 47 -4.11 10.40 -17.46
N ASP A 48 -3.48 9.95 -16.39
CA ASP A 48 -2.88 10.77 -15.34
C ASP A 48 -1.40 11.03 -15.63
N SER A 49 -0.86 10.53 -16.75
CA SER A 49 0.57 10.67 -17.13
C SER A 49 1.01 12.13 -17.34
N ALA A 50 0.07 13.06 -17.48
CA ALA A 50 0.30 14.49 -17.64
C ALA A 50 0.06 15.34 -16.37
N ILE A 51 -0.39 14.75 -15.25
CA ILE A 51 -0.67 15.50 -14.02
C ILE A 51 0.61 15.61 -13.19
N LYS A 52 1.16 16.82 -13.08
CA LYS A 52 2.23 17.09 -12.11
C LYS A 52 1.59 17.36 -10.75
N PRO A 53 1.82 16.53 -9.71
CA PRO A 53 1.25 16.77 -8.40
C PRO A 53 1.80 18.09 -7.85
N ARG A 54 0.89 18.97 -7.43
CA ARG A 54 1.24 20.17 -6.68
C ARG A 54 1.93 19.80 -5.37
N ASP A 55 2.75 20.70 -4.86
CA ASP A 55 3.52 20.49 -3.64
C ASP A 55 3.10 21.45 -2.50
N LEU A 56 3.84 21.40 -1.39
CA LEU A 56 3.60 22.27 -0.25
C LEU A 56 3.79 23.76 -0.59
N ARG A 57 4.62 24.09 -1.58
CA ARG A 57 4.82 25.48 -2.00
C ARG A 57 3.58 26.00 -2.70
N ASP A 58 3.00 25.22 -3.61
CA ASP A 58 1.74 25.57 -4.27
C ASP A 58 0.62 25.80 -3.24
N TYR A 59 0.57 24.95 -2.20
CA TYR A 59 -0.36 25.11 -1.07
C TYR A 59 -0.17 26.45 -0.35
N ILE A 60 1.07 26.79 0.02
CA ILE A 60 1.39 28.05 0.71
C ILE A 60 1.05 29.26 -0.17
N GLU A 61 1.47 29.26 -1.44
CA GLU A 61 1.26 30.39 -2.36
C GLU A 61 -0.24 30.68 -2.56
N GLN A 62 -1.05 29.65 -2.84
CA GLN A 62 -2.50 29.82 -3.00
C GLN A 62 -3.21 30.14 -1.69
N SER A 63 -2.75 29.57 -0.59
CA SER A 63 -3.29 29.90 0.72
C SER A 63 -3.06 31.38 1.06
N ARG A 64 -1.92 31.97 0.69
CA ARG A 64 -1.66 33.41 0.88
C ARG A 64 -2.63 34.30 0.11
N GLU A 65 -3.18 33.84 -1.01
CA GLU A 65 -4.22 34.57 -1.73
C GLU A 65 -5.59 34.44 -1.05
N ILE A 66 -5.93 33.25 -0.57
CA ILE A 66 -7.26 32.97 0.01
C ILE A 66 -7.43 33.51 1.42
N ILE A 67 -6.36 33.62 2.21
CA ILE A 67 -6.41 34.11 3.60
C ILE A 67 -6.37 35.63 3.73
N ARG A 68 -6.30 36.36 2.60
CA ARG A 68 -6.34 37.82 2.63
C ARG A 68 -7.61 38.27 3.36
N PRO A 69 -7.51 39.18 4.36
CA PRO A 69 -8.67 39.61 5.13
C PRO A 69 -9.74 40.18 4.21
N ASP A 70 -10.87 39.49 4.11
CA ASP A 70 -12.04 39.94 3.36
C ASP A 70 -13.28 40.14 4.25
N GLY A 71 -13.17 39.79 5.53
CA GLY A 71 -14.25 39.90 6.52
C GLY A 71 -15.48 39.04 6.21
N GLY A 72 -15.39 38.13 5.24
CA GLY A 72 -16.52 37.31 4.80
C GLY A 72 -16.82 36.15 5.76
N PRO A 73 -18.04 35.58 5.70
CA PRO A 73 -18.35 34.34 6.42
C PRO A 73 -17.69 33.11 5.76
N PRO A 74 -17.73 31.93 6.41
CA PRO A 74 -17.34 30.68 5.78
C PRO A 74 -18.11 30.44 4.48
N ARG A 75 -17.43 29.91 3.46
CA ARG A 75 -17.97 29.84 2.09
C ARG A 75 -17.37 28.71 1.28
N TRP A 76 -18.11 28.25 0.28
CA TRP A 76 -17.66 27.23 -0.67
C TRP A 76 -16.92 27.86 -1.85
N PHE A 77 -15.87 27.19 -2.31
CA PHE A 77 -15.26 27.44 -3.62
C PHE A 77 -14.99 26.11 -4.33
N SER A 78 -14.88 26.15 -5.65
CA SER A 78 -14.41 25.00 -6.45
C SER A 78 -13.02 25.33 -7.00
N PRO A 79 -12.03 24.43 -6.84
CA PRO A 79 -10.71 24.65 -7.41
C PRO A 79 -10.75 24.72 -8.94
N ILE A 80 -10.06 25.70 -9.53
CA ILE A 80 -10.10 25.95 -10.97
C ILE A 80 -9.49 24.77 -11.74
N GLU A 81 -8.53 24.08 -11.15
CA GLU A 81 -7.80 22.96 -11.76
C GLU A 81 -8.68 21.72 -11.98
N CYS A 82 -9.82 21.63 -11.28
CA CYS A 82 -10.74 20.51 -11.44
C CYS A 82 -11.42 20.48 -12.83
N GLY A 83 -11.34 21.58 -13.59
CA GLY A 83 -11.88 21.65 -14.95
C GLY A 83 -13.41 21.54 -15.03
N ALA A 84 -13.92 21.20 -16.22
CA ALA A 84 -15.36 21.11 -16.46
C ALA A 84 -15.96 19.82 -15.91
N ARG A 85 -17.12 19.95 -15.23
CA ARG A 85 -17.86 18.88 -14.55
C ARG A 85 -18.14 17.68 -15.46
N GLY A 86 -17.78 16.48 -15.02
CA GLY A 86 -18.31 15.24 -15.60
C GLY A 86 -19.82 15.13 -15.37
N LYS A 87 -20.60 14.81 -16.41
CA LYS A 87 -22.07 14.74 -16.35
C LYS A 87 -22.60 13.79 -15.25
N ASP A 88 -21.80 12.77 -14.92
CA ASP A 88 -22.16 11.72 -13.98
C ASP A 88 -21.41 11.76 -12.64
N SER A 89 -20.49 12.71 -12.43
CA SER A 89 -19.66 12.77 -11.23
C SER A 89 -20.49 13.03 -9.95
N PRO A 90 -20.25 12.28 -8.85
CA PRO A 90 -20.83 12.58 -7.54
C PRO A 90 -20.21 13.86 -6.95
N LEU A 91 -20.94 14.49 -6.03
CA LEU A 91 -20.49 15.68 -5.32
C LEU A 91 -19.54 15.30 -4.18
N LEU A 92 -18.41 15.99 -4.09
CA LEU A 92 -17.45 15.91 -2.99
C LEU A 92 -17.36 17.28 -2.30
N LEU A 93 -17.71 17.29 -1.02
CA LEU A 93 -17.56 18.44 -0.14
C LEU A 93 -16.33 18.22 0.76
N TYR A 94 -15.30 19.04 0.58
CA TYR A 94 -14.12 19.03 1.44
C TYR A 94 -14.30 19.99 2.62
N LEU A 95 -14.04 19.48 3.83
CA LEU A 95 -14.15 20.18 5.10
C LEU A 95 -12.73 20.29 5.70
N PRO A 96 -12.16 21.51 5.80
CA PRO A 96 -10.76 21.69 6.15
C PRO A 96 -10.47 21.37 7.61
N GLY A 97 -9.18 21.22 7.90
CA GLY A 97 -8.64 21.16 9.24
C GLY A 97 -8.63 22.51 9.95
N ILE A 98 -7.78 22.60 10.97
CA ILE A 98 -7.68 23.81 11.79
C ILE A 98 -7.18 25.03 11.00
N ASP A 99 -6.49 24.84 9.88
CA ASP A 99 -6.03 25.94 9.01
C ASP A 99 -7.22 26.71 8.42
N GLY A 100 -8.31 26.02 8.06
CA GLY A 100 -9.53 26.62 7.49
C GLY A 100 -9.38 27.09 6.04
N THR A 101 -8.24 26.86 5.38
CA THR A 101 -7.99 27.37 4.03
C THR A 101 -8.93 26.76 2.99
N GLY A 102 -9.30 25.50 3.17
CA GLY A 102 -10.01 24.70 2.16
C GLY A 102 -9.09 24.13 1.07
N LEU A 103 -7.77 24.30 1.19
CA LEU A 103 -6.79 23.87 0.19
C LEU A 103 -6.04 22.59 0.58
N GLY A 104 -6.43 21.88 1.65
CA GLY A 104 -5.73 20.65 2.06
C GLY A 104 -5.78 19.50 1.04
N LEU A 105 -6.69 19.54 0.06
CA LEU A 105 -6.72 18.59 -1.08
C LEU A 105 -5.98 19.08 -2.33
N ILE A 106 -5.20 20.16 -2.26
CA ILE A 106 -4.59 20.80 -3.44
C ILE A 106 -3.77 19.85 -4.31
N ARG A 107 -3.09 18.87 -3.70
CA ARG A 107 -2.32 17.83 -4.40
C ARG A 107 -3.19 16.86 -5.19
N HIS A 108 -4.45 16.73 -4.79
CA HIS A 108 -5.41 15.77 -5.33
C HIS A 108 -6.46 16.41 -6.24
N HIS A 109 -6.57 17.74 -6.28
CA HIS A 109 -7.64 18.45 -7.01
C HIS A 109 -7.78 18.00 -8.47
N GLU A 110 -6.68 17.88 -9.21
CA GLU A 110 -6.74 17.47 -10.62
C GLU A 110 -7.29 16.05 -10.79
N ARG A 111 -6.78 15.09 -10.01
CA ARG A 111 -7.23 13.69 -10.08
C ARG A 111 -8.65 13.50 -9.55
N LEU A 112 -8.97 14.14 -8.41
CA LEU A 112 -10.32 14.11 -7.86
C LEU A 112 -11.31 14.80 -8.82
N GLY A 113 -10.93 15.90 -9.47
CA GLY A 113 -11.79 16.67 -10.37
C GLY A 113 -12.20 15.86 -11.62
N LYS A 114 -11.43 14.85 -12.01
CA LYS A 114 -11.80 13.90 -13.07
C LYS A 114 -12.98 13.00 -12.68
N ILE A 115 -13.21 12.77 -11.38
CA ILE A 115 -14.19 11.81 -10.89
C ILE A 115 -15.25 12.41 -9.95
N PHE A 116 -15.05 13.62 -9.43
CA PHE A 116 -15.95 14.33 -8.51
C PHE A 116 -16.26 15.76 -8.99
N ASP A 117 -17.43 16.28 -8.61
CA ASP A 117 -17.66 17.74 -8.52
C ASP A 117 -17.18 18.19 -7.14
N ILE A 118 -16.12 19.00 -7.05
CA ILE A 118 -15.44 19.30 -5.79
C ILE A 118 -15.74 20.71 -5.30
N TRP A 119 -16.27 20.81 -4.09
CA TRP A 119 -16.44 22.08 -3.39
C TRP A 119 -15.65 22.01 -2.07
N CYS A 120 -14.78 22.98 -1.86
CA CYS A 120 -13.96 23.12 -0.68
C CYS A 120 -14.52 24.23 0.21
N LEU A 121 -14.67 23.92 1.50
CA LEU A 121 -15.09 24.91 2.48
C LEU A 121 -13.88 25.75 2.89
N HIS A 122 -13.98 27.06 2.73
CA HIS A 122 -13.05 28.04 3.27
C HIS A 122 -13.65 28.68 4.54
N ILE A 123 -12.88 28.70 5.61
CA ILE A 123 -13.18 29.36 6.89
C ILE A 123 -12.13 30.45 7.10
N PRO A 124 -12.49 31.73 6.93
CA PRO A 124 -11.53 32.84 7.05
C PRO A 124 -10.81 32.85 8.40
N VAL A 125 -9.54 33.30 8.41
CA VAL A 125 -8.65 33.22 9.58
C VAL A 125 -9.26 33.87 10.82
N MET A 126 -9.92 35.01 10.66
CA MET A 126 -10.54 35.77 11.74
C MET A 126 -12.01 35.43 11.97
N ASP A 127 -12.56 34.46 11.23
CA ASP A 127 -13.93 34.00 11.43
C ASP A 127 -14.10 33.39 12.83
N ARG A 128 -15.28 33.64 13.42
CA ARG A 128 -15.67 33.16 14.75
C ARG A 128 -16.99 32.39 14.69
N THR A 129 -17.31 31.78 13.54
CA THR A 129 -18.48 30.92 13.42
C THR A 129 -18.34 29.73 14.38
N THR A 130 -19.40 29.47 15.16
CA THR A 130 -19.38 28.41 16.17
C THR A 130 -19.52 27.02 15.55
N PHE A 131 -19.18 25.98 16.31
CA PHE A 131 -19.32 24.60 15.85
C PHE A 131 -20.80 24.20 15.72
N ALA A 132 -21.60 24.51 16.75
CA ALA A 132 -23.03 24.24 16.82
C ALA A 132 -23.77 25.42 17.49
N GLY A 133 -24.96 25.76 16.95
CA GLY A 133 -25.78 26.91 17.38
C GLY A 133 -25.90 27.96 16.27
N PRO A 134 -27.06 28.57 16.01
CA PRO A 134 -27.24 29.42 14.84
C PRO A 134 -26.55 30.80 14.99
N PRO A 135 -25.72 31.24 14.02
CA PRO A 135 -25.18 30.51 12.86
C PRO A 135 -23.94 29.63 13.22
N CYS A 136 -23.88 28.39 12.67
CA CYS A 136 -22.77 27.45 12.87
C CYS A 136 -22.32 26.71 11.61
N LEU A 137 -21.11 26.14 11.67
CA LEU A 137 -20.49 25.36 10.59
C LEU A 137 -21.33 24.13 10.20
N VAL A 138 -21.88 23.40 11.18
CA VAL A 138 -22.70 22.20 10.91
C VAL A 138 -23.96 22.56 10.11
N GLU A 139 -24.61 23.68 10.42
CA GLU A 139 -25.80 24.12 9.70
C GLU A 139 -25.49 24.60 8.28
N LEU A 140 -24.34 25.24 8.07
CA LEU A 140 -23.88 25.64 6.73
C LEU A 140 -23.74 24.43 5.81
N VAL A 141 -23.05 23.39 6.26
CA VAL A 141 -22.85 22.16 5.48
C VAL A 141 -24.18 21.41 5.29
N GLU A 142 -25.01 21.34 6.33
CA GLU A 142 -26.35 20.72 6.25
C GLU A 142 -27.24 21.42 5.21
N ARG A 143 -27.23 22.75 5.15
CA ARG A 143 -27.99 23.52 4.15
C ARG A 143 -27.52 23.20 2.72
N THR A 144 -26.21 23.10 2.51
CA THR A 144 -25.65 22.71 1.20
C THR A 144 -26.04 21.29 0.81
N ILE A 145 -25.97 20.33 1.73
CA ILE A 145 -26.40 18.96 1.44
C ILE A 145 -27.87 18.91 1.03
N LYS A 146 -28.75 19.60 1.77
CA LYS A 146 -30.18 19.64 1.46
C LYS A 146 -30.48 20.33 0.14
N SER A 147 -29.71 21.37 -0.24
CA SER A 147 -29.88 22.00 -1.54
C SER A 147 -29.48 21.04 -2.67
N GLU A 148 -28.32 20.41 -2.56
CA GLU A 148 -27.77 19.55 -3.61
C GLU A 148 -28.49 18.20 -3.73
N GLU A 149 -28.97 17.62 -2.63
CA GLU A 149 -29.74 16.37 -2.62
C GLU A 149 -30.96 16.46 -3.55
N SER A 150 -31.62 17.63 -3.61
CA SER A 150 -32.78 17.85 -4.48
C SER A 150 -32.45 17.75 -5.97
N TYR A 151 -31.21 18.07 -6.35
CA TYR A 151 -30.72 18.09 -7.73
C TYR A 151 -30.03 16.78 -8.14
N ILE A 152 -29.33 16.12 -7.20
CA ILE A 152 -28.46 14.97 -7.50
C ILE A 152 -29.13 13.64 -7.10
N LYS A 153 -30.39 13.44 -7.53
CA LYS A 153 -31.20 12.27 -7.18
C LYS A 153 -30.48 10.95 -7.47
N GLY A 154 -30.32 10.13 -6.43
CA GLY A 154 -29.80 8.76 -6.55
C GLY A 154 -28.27 8.62 -6.56
N LYS A 155 -27.51 9.72 -6.42
CA LYS A 155 -26.06 9.67 -6.25
C LYS A 155 -25.68 10.01 -4.80
N PRO A 156 -24.56 9.44 -4.29
CA PRO A 156 -24.05 9.81 -2.98
C PRO A 156 -23.42 11.21 -2.97
N ILE A 157 -23.38 11.82 -1.79
CA ILE A 157 -22.55 13.00 -1.51
C ILE A 157 -21.39 12.56 -0.61
N TYR A 158 -20.17 12.88 -1.04
CA TYR A 158 -18.95 12.59 -0.31
C TYR A 158 -18.59 13.75 0.61
N LEU A 159 -18.38 13.47 1.90
CA LEU A 159 -17.84 14.42 2.86
C LEU A 159 -16.41 14.00 3.19
N VAL A 160 -15.43 14.76 2.70
CA VAL A 160 -14.02 14.56 3.04
C VAL A 160 -13.66 15.54 4.14
N GLY A 161 -13.45 15.06 5.36
CA GLY A 161 -13.14 15.90 6.51
C GLY A 161 -11.76 15.60 7.07
N GLU A 162 -10.99 16.65 7.32
CA GLU A 162 -9.67 16.56 7.95
C GLU A 162 -9.72 17.15 9.37
N SER A 163 -9.21 16.43 10.38
CA SER A 163 -9.13 16.94 11.76
C SER A 163 -10.48 17.43 12.29
N ILE A 164 -10.66 18.74 12.52
CA ILE A 164 -11.96 19.31 12.91
C ILE A 164 -13.04 19.16 11.81
N GLY A 165 -12.66 19.20 10.54
CA GLY A 165 -13.55 18.96 9.41
C GLY A 165 -14.18 17.57 9.46
N ALA A 166 -13.45 16.56 9.97
CA ALA A 166 -14.00 15.24 10.22
C ALA A 166 -15.10 15.25 11.29
N CYS A 167 -14.95 16.08 12.34
CA CYS A 167 -16.00 16.28 13.34
C CYS A 167 -17.24 16.94 12.72
N VAL A 168 -17.06 17.92 11.82
CA VAL A 168 -18.18 18.53 11.09
C VAL A 168 -18.88 17.49 10.23
N ALA A 169 -18.15 16.66 9.47
CA ALA A 169 -18.72 15.58 8.66
C ALA A 169 -19.57 14.61 9.49
N LEU A 170 -19.05 14.17 10.64
CA LEU A 170 -19.75 13.27 11.56
C LEU A 170 -21.01 13.92 12.17
N ALA A 171 -20.92 15.18 12.58
CA ALA A 171 -22.06 15.92 13.12
C ALA A 171 -23.18 16.10 12.08
N VAL A 172 -22.81 16.41 10.84
CA VAL A 172 -23.73 16.54 9.72
C VAL A 172 -24.37 15.20 9.38
N ALA A 173 -23.61 14.12 9.33
CA ALA A 173 -24.12 12.77 9.09
C ALA A 173 -25.12 12.34 10.18
N ALA A 174 -24.80 12.62 11.46
CA ALA A 174 -25.69 12.32 12.58
C ALA A 174 -27.07 13.02 12.47
N ARG A 175 -27.11 14.22 11.87
CA ARG A 175 -28.33 15.02 11.65
C ARG A 175 -29.09 14.64 10.38
N ASN A 176 -28.46 13.94 9.43
CA ASN A 176 -28.99 13.69 8.08
C ASN A 176 -28.96 12.19 7.72
N GLN A 177 -29.55 11.34 8.56
CA GLN A 177 -29.48 9.88 8.44
C GLN A 177 -30.16 9.29 7.17
N ASN A 178 -31.04 10.05 6.52
CA ASN A 178 -31.75 9.62 5.31
C ASN A 178 -31.00 9.96 4.02
N VAL A 179 -29.99 10.83 4.10
CA VAL A 179 -29.19 11.24 2.96
C VAL A 179 -28.09 10.21 2.72
N ASP A 180 -27.88 9.86 1.45
CA ASP A 180 -26.83 8.94 1.04
C ASP A 180 -25.44 9.62 1.12
N LEU A 181 -24.91 9.76 2.34
CA LEU A 181 -23.59 10.32 2.60
C LEU A 181 -22.53 9.23 2.69
N ILE A 182 -21.36 9.52 2.11
CA ILE A 182 -20.12 8.75 2.28
C ILE A 182 -19.11 9.64 3.01
N LEU A 183 -18.55 9.14 4.10
CA LEU A 183 -17.60 9.89 4.92
C LEU A 183 -16.18 9.42 4.64
N ILE A 184 -15.27 10.34 4.40
CA ILE A 184 -13.82 10.09 4.36
C ILE A 184 -13.20 11.01 5.40
N LEU A 185 -12.68 10.43 6.47
CA LEU A 185 -12.28 11.14 7.67
C LEU A 185 -10.78 10.96 7.89
N ALA A 186 -9.99 12.01 7.68
CA ALA A 186 -8.56 12.01 7.97
C ALA A 186 -8.29 12.56 9.36
N ASN A 187 -7.54 11.80 10.15
CA ASN A 187 -7.09 12.15 11.51
C ASN A 187 -8.17 12.84 12.36
N PRO A 188 -9.33 12.18 12.62
CA PRO A 188 -10.48 12.86 13.17
C PRO A 188 -10.22 13.43 14.57
N ALA A 189 -10.56 14.70 14.80
CA ALA A 189 -10.30 15.37 16.07
C ALA A 189 -11.28 15.00 17.21
N THR A 190 -12.03 13.91 17.06
CA THR A 190 -12.95 13.40 18.06
C THR A 190 -12.23 12.94 19.35
N SER A 191 -10.92 12.64 19.28
CA SER A 191 -10.04 12.35 20.42
C SER A 191 -9.39 13.58 21.07
N PHE A 192 -9.82 14.81 20.75
CA PHE A 192 -9.20 16.04 21.26
C PHE A 192 -8.94 16.04 22.78
N SER A 193 -9.84 15.47 23.59
CA SER A 193 -9.67 15.39 25.05
C SER A 193 -8.56 14.46 25.54
N LYS A 194 -7.85 13.80 24.63
CA LYS A 194 -6.70 12.92 24.90
C LYS A 194 -5.45 13.37 24.17
N SER A 195 -5.50 14.53 23.50
CA SER A 195 -4.44 15.00 22.63
C SER A 195 -3.52 16.01 23.30
N GLN A 196 -2.32 16.21 22.75
CA GLN A 196 -1.40 17.24 23.25
C GLN A 196 -1.97 18.66 23.12
N LEU A 197 -2.86 18.87 22.13
CA LEU A 197 -3.54 20.15 21.91
C LEU A 197 -4.47 20.55 23.08
N GLN A 198 -4.96 19.58 23.85
CA GLN A 198 -5.77 19.88 25.02
C GLN A 198 -4.99 20.70 26.05
N SER A 199 -3.70 20.39 26.26
CA SER A 199 -2.82 21.11 27.19
C SER A 199 -2.69 22.59 26.80
N LEU A 200 -2.64 22.90 25.50
CA LEU A 200 -2.59 24.27 24.99
C LEU A 200 -3.91 25.03 25.22
N SER A 201 -5.06 24.36 25.09
CA SER A 201 -6.37 24.96 25.40
C SER A 201 -6.52 25.33 26.89
N GLN A 202 -5.92 24.53 27.78
CA GLN A 202 -5.90 24.83 29.22
C GLN A 202 -5.02 26.05 29.53
N LEU A 203 -3.92 26.24 28.79
CA LEU A 203 -3.08 27.44 28.88
C LEU A 203 -3.82 28.70 28.41
N HIS A 204 -4.74 28.60 27.43
CA HIS A 204 -5.63 29.71 27.06
C HIS A 204 -6.56 30.12 28.21
N SER A 205 -7.15 29.15 28.88
CA SER A 205 -8.03 29.39 30.03
C SER A 205 -7.24 30.06 31.17
N PHE A 206 -5.98 29.66 31.37
CA PHE A 206 -5.08 30.27 32.34
C PHE A 206 -4.65 31.70 31.94
N THR A 207 -4.29 31.94 30.68
CA THR A 207 -3.91 33.29 30.19
C THR A 207 -5.09 34.26 30.16
N THR A 208 -6.30 33.80 29.87
CA THR A 208 -7.53 34.59 29.99
C THR A 208 -7.84 34.93 31.44
N PHE A 209 -7.60 34.00 32.38
CA PHE A 209 -7.67 34.26 33.82
C PHE A 209 -6.61 35.29 34.27
N LEU A 210 -5.37 35.21 33.74
CA LEU A 210 -4.32 36.18 34.03
C LEU A 210 -4.59 37.57 33.42
N ARG A 211 -5.35 37.67 32.32
CA ARG A 211 -5.80 38.95 31.72
C ARG A 211 -6.79 39.73 32.61
N VAL A 212 -7.32 39.11 33.67
CA VAL A 212 -8.20 39.73 34.67
C VAL A 212 -7.39 40.35 35.84
N LEU A 213 -6.07 40.15 35.89
CA LEU A 213 -5.21 40.72 36.93
C LEU A 213 -4.79 42.18 36.61
N PRO A 214 -4.48 43.01 37.63
CA PRO A 214 -4.06 44.39 37.42
C PRO A 214 -2.77 44.54 36.59
N GLU A 215 -2.71 45.61 35.80
CA GLU A 215 -1.67 46.02 34.83
C GLU A 215 -0.19 45.74 35.18
N PRO A 216 0.32 45.88 36.43
CA PRO A 216 1.76 45.71 36.68
C PRO A 216 2.29 44.29 36.46
N LEU A 217 1.42 43.26 36.49
CA LEU A 217 1.81 41.86 36.32
C LEU A 217 1.86 41.41 34.85
N HIS A 218 1.21 42.17 33.94
CA HIS A 218 1.19 41.85 32.51
C HIS A 218 2.57 41.99 31.85
N ALA A 219 3.37 42.98 32.29
CA ALA A 219 4.68 43.26 31.71
C ALA A 219 5.72 42.17 32.01
N THR A 220 5.71 41.61 33.23
CA THR A 220 6.63 40.54 33.64
C THR A 220 6.28 39.21 32.97
N ILE A 221 4.98 38.92 32.79
CA ILE A 221 4.49 37.70 32.14
C ILE A 221 4.73 37.73 30.62
N SER A 222 4.57 38.90 29.97
CA SER A 222 4.82 39.08 28.53
C SER A 222 6.29 38.85 28.15
N ASN A 223 7.24 39.18 29.04
CA ASN A 223 8.66 38.90 28.84
C ASN A 223 9.02 37.42 29.03
N SER A 224 8.34 36.71 29.94
CA SER A 224 8.48 35.25 30.07
C SER A 224 7.85 34.50 28.90
N PHE A 225 6.75 35.02 28.35
CA PHE A 225 6.09 34.45 27.16
C PHE A 225 6.88 34.71 25.87
N ARG A 226 7.58 35.84 25.70
CA ARG A 226 8.51 36.06 24.57
C ARG A 226 9.64 35.05 24.49
N LEU A 227 10.05 34.47 25.62
CA LEU A 227 11.03 33.39 25.67
C LEU A 227 10.46 32.06 25.12
N ILE A 228 9.14 31.87 25.20
CA ILE A 228 8.42 30.67 24.76
C ILE A 228 7.87 30.84 23.32
N THR A 229 7.57 32.07 22.89
CA THR A 229 6.86 32.35 21.61
C THR A 229 7.71 33.11 20.58
N GLY A 230 9.02 32.84 20.49
CA GLY A 230 9.67 32.90 19.16
C GLY A 230 10.96 33.71 18.98
N SER A 231 11.56 34.35 20.00
CA SER A 231 12.87 35.01 19.79
C SER A 231 14.09 34.20 20.24
N GLY A 232 13.91 32.98 20.75
CA GLY A 232 15.01 32.16 21.29
C GLY A 232 14.86 30.65 21.13
N MET A 233 14.02 30.17 20.21
CA MET A 233 13.92 28.73 19.93
C MET A 233 15.04 28.27 19.00
N ASP A 234 15.77 27.23 19.42
CA ASP A 234 16.77 26.52 18.63
C ASP A 234 16.20 26.10 17.26
N ALA A 235 17.03 26.20 16.20
CA ALA A 235 16.62 25.90 14.83
C ALA A 235 16.00 24.50 14.67
N HIS A 236 16.43 23.52 15.46
CA HIS A 236 15.89 22.15 15.48
C HIS A 236 14.42 22.05 15.96
N VAL A 237 13.96 22.93 16.85
CA VAL A 237 12.56 22.91 17.32
C VAL A 237 11.63 23.45 16.23
N LYS A 238 12.11 24.44 15.46
CA LYS A 238 11.40 25.04 14.32
C LYS A 238 11.30 24.07 13.14
N GLU A 239 12.37 23.34 12.86
CA GLU A 239 12.45 22.27 11.86
C GLU A 239 11.44 21.13 12.15
N ASN A 240 11.36 20.72 13.42
CA ASN A 240 10.42 19.70 13.87
C ASN A 240 8.94 20.13 13.80
N ALA A 241 8.60 21.40 14.04
CA ALA A 241 7.21 21.87 14.02
C ALA A 241 6.57 21.84 12.62
N ILE A 242 7.34 22.13 11.57
CA ILE A 242 6.86 22.02 10.18
C ILE A 242 6.74 20.56 9.77
N HIS A 243 7.73 19.74 10.12
CA HIS A 243 7.70 18.30 9.89
C HIS A 243 6.48 17.66 10.58
N GLN A 244 6.11 18.14 11.76
CA GLN A 244 4.96 17.71 12.55
C GLN A 244 3.61 18.01 11.91
N ILE A 245 3.45 19.21 11.34
CA ILE A 245 2.17 19.66 10.77
C ILE A 245 2.02 19.17 9.32
N PHE A 246 3.07 19.26 8.51
CA PHE A 246 2.99 19.08 7.05
C PHE A 246 3.64 17.80 6.51
N GLY A 247 4.22 16.94 7.36
CA GLY A 247 4.72 15.63 6.96
C GLY A 247 5.93 15.71 6.00
N GLY A 248 7.12 15.94 6.56
CA GLY A 248 8.39 15.97 5.84
C GLY A 248 9.02 17.37 5.70
N LEU A 249 10.34 17.42 5.75
CA LEU A 249 11.11 18.65 5.57
C LEU A 249 11.24 18.99 4.08
N PRO A 250 10.93 20.22 3.65
CA PRO A 250 11.45 20.71 2.39
C PRO A 250 12.98 20.77 2.49
N GLU A 251 13.69 20.29 1.48
CA GLU A 251 15.17 20.19 1.43
C GLU A 251 15.94 21.52 1.60
N ASN A 252 15.26 22.65 1.84
CA ASN A 252 15.85 23.99 1.84
C ASN A 252 15.37 24.82 3.04
N LEU A 253 16.30 25.39 3.80
CA LEU A 253 16.06 26.26 4.96
C LEU A 253 15.09 27.41 4.66
N ASN A 254 15.13 27.99 3.46
CA ASN A 254 14.21 29.08 3.09
C ASN A 254 12.74 28.62 3.08
N LYS A 255 12.47 27.38 2.65
CA LYS A 255 11.11 26.80 2.62
C LYS A 255 10.58 26.51 4.03
N ILE A 256 11.48 26.27 5.00
CA ILE A 256 11.14 26.10 6.42
C ILE A 256 10.70 27.47 6.99
N PHE A 257 11.45 28.53 6.72
CA PHE A 257 11.06 29.88 7.16
C PHE A 257 9.74 30.32 6.53
N ASP A 258 9.54 30.07 5.24
CA ASP A 258 8.29 30.38 4.53
C ASP A 258 7.09 29.62 5.12
N GLY A 259 7.28 28.35 5.47
CA GLY A 259 6.26 27.53 6.14
C GLY A 259 5.89 28.03 7.54
N LEU A 260 6.87 28.44 8.35
CA LEU A 260 6.63 29.00 9.69
C LEU A 260 5.94 30.36 9.62
N SER A 261 6.40 31.24 8.73
CA SER A 261 5.73 32.53 8.49
C SER A 261 4.28 32.29 8.07
N PHE A 262 4.06 31.35 7.15
CA PHE A 262 2.72 31.01 6.70
C PHE A 262 1.83 30.48 7.83
N LEU A 263 2.35 29.62 8.71
CA LEU A 263 1.61 29.13 9.88
C LEU A 263 1.13 30.26 10.80
N VAL A 264 1.97 31.26 11.03
CA VAL A 264 1.61 32.46 11.81
C VAL A 264 0.49 33.24 11.13
N ASP A 265 0.51 33.32 9.80
CA ASP A 265 -0.52 34.03 9.02
C ASP A 265 -1.90 33.32 9.07
N ILE A 266 -1.92 31.97 9.06
CA ILE A 266 -3.19 31.20 9.07
C ILE A 266 -3.73 30.90 10.48
N LEU A 267 -2.85 30.90 11.48
CA LEU A 267 -3.17 30.65 12.88
C LEU A 267 -2.53 31.71 13.80
N PRO A 268 -2.90 33.01 13.67
CA PRO A 268 -2.56 34.00 14.70
C PRO A 268 -3.04 33.54 16.08
N MET A 269 -2.37 33.96 17.15
CA MET A 269 -2.64 33.49 18.52
C MET A 269 -4.12 33.53 18.91
N GLU A 270 -4.83 34.61 18.58
CA GLU A 270 -6.26 34.75 18.87
C GLU A 270 -7.11 33.72 18.11
N SER A 271 -6.80 33.50 16.83
CA SER A 271 -7.49 32.52 16.00
C SER A 271 -7.14 31.08 16.38
N LEU A 272 -5.89 30.82 16.78
CA LEU A 272 -5.47 29.52 17.29
C LEU A 272 -6.29 29.14 18.53
N PHE A 273 -6.39 30.03 19.52
CA PHE A 273 -7.18 29.76 20.72
C PHE A 273 -8.67 29.55 20.41
N TRP A 274 -9.25 30.40 19.57
CA TRP A 274 -10.63 30.21 19.12
C TRP A 274 -10.83 28.83 18.46
N LYS A 275 -9.92 28.44 17.57
CA LYS A 275 -10.00 27.15 16.85
C LYS A 275 -9.77 25.95 17.79
N LEU A 276 -9.00 26.09 18.85
CA LEU A 276 -8.88 25.06 19.91
C LEU A 276 -10.17 24.90 20.71
N ASP A 277 -10.87 25.99 21.04
CA ASP A 277 -12.19 25.93 21.68
C ASP A 277 -13.26 25.37 20.75
N LEU A 278 -13.16 25.67 19.45
CA LEU A 278 -13.99 25.10 18.41
C LEU A 278 -13.78 23.57 18.32
N LEU A 279 -12.53 23.11 18.33
CA LEU A 279 -12.15 21.68 18.37
C LEU A 279 -12.71 20.97 19.60
N LYS A 280 -12.59 21.58 20.78
CA LYS A 280 -13.15 21.06 22.04
C LYS A 280 -14.67 20.89 21.93
N SER A 281 -15.36 21.93 21.46
CA SER A 281 -16.81 21.92 21.25
C SER A 281 -17.23 20.86 20.23
N ALA A 282 -16.46 20.72 19.15
CA ALA A 282 -16.66 19.72 18.09
C ALA A 282 -16.56 18.29 18.63
N SER A 283 -15.47 17.99 19.33
CA SER A 283 -15.23 16.67 19.92
C SER A 283 -16.35 16.26 20.88
N LEU A 284 -16.78 17.16 21.77
CA LEU A 284 -17.87 16.89 22.72
C LEU A 284 -19.21 16.67 22.02
N PHE A 285 -19.54 17.52 21.03
CA PHE A 285 -20.79 17.41 20.29
C PHE A 285 -20.90 16.11 19.51
N VAL A 286 -19.81 15.69 18.85
CA VAL A 286 -19.79 14.48 18.02
C VAL A 286 -19.78 13.23 18.87
N ASN A 287 -18.97 13.17 19.93
CA ASN A 287 -18.86 11.97 20.78
C ASN A 287 -20.21 11.55 21.40
N SER A 288 -21.09 12.51 21.71
CA SER A 288 -22.44 12.21 22.20
C SER A 288 -23.40 11.67 21.13
N ARG A 289 -23.02 11.66 19.85
CA ARG A 289 -23.89 11.35 18.70
C ARG A 289 -23.33 10.30 17.74
N LEU A 290 -22.15 9.74 17.99
CA LEU A 290 -21.54 8.73 17.10
C LEU A 290 -22.45 7.52 16.84
N HIS A 291 -23.24 7.10 17.85
CA HIS A 291 -24.13 5.94 17.78
C HIS A 291 -25.24 6.04 16.71
N VAL A 292 -25.60 7.23 16.24
CA VAL A 292 -26.58 7.40 15.16
C VAL A 292 -25.97 7.41 13.76
N VAL A 293 -24.64 7.52 13.65
CA VAL A 293 -23.95 7.58 12.35
C VAL A 293 -23.82 6.17 11.78
N LYS A 294 -24.59 5.89 10.72
CA LYS A 294 -24.62 4.59 10.03
C LYS A 294 -24.04 4.65 8.61
N ASN A 295 -23.57 5.82 8.18
CA ASN A 295 -23.02 6.06 6.85
C ASN A 295 -21.74 5.25 6.62
N GLN A 296 -21.48 4.88 5.36
CA GLN A 296 -20.20 4.30 4.97
C GLN A 296 -19.08 5.29 5.30
N THR A 297 -18.10 4.86 6.07
CA THR A 297 -17.07 5.73 6.62
C THR A 297 -15.68 5.15 6.37
N LEU A 298 -14.81 5.88 5.69
CA LEU A 298 -13.40 5.55 5.54
C LEU A 298 -12.60 6.43 6.48
N ILE A 299 -11.87 5.82 7.41
CA ILE A 299 -11.01 6.50 8.37
C ILE A 299 -9.57 6.37 7.89
N VAL A 300 -8.93 7.50 7.63
CA VAL A 300 -7.52 7.60 7.23
C VAL A 300 -6.75 8.07 8.46
N ALA A 301 -5.86 7.21 8.95
CA ALA A 301 -5.18 7.39 10.24
C ALA A 301 -3.66 7.44 10.06
N SER A 302 -3.07 8.56 10.44
CA SER A 302 -1.63 8.79 10.45
C SER A 302 -0.96 8.18 11.67
N GLY A 303 0.16 7.48 11.47
CA GLY A 303 0.92 6.82 12.53
C GLY A 303 1.91 7.73 13.26
N ARG A 304 2.37 8.81 12.63
CA ARG A 304 3.26 9.84 13.22
C ARG A 304 2.52 11.16 13.45
N ASP A 305 1.21 11.10 13.67
CA ASP A 305 0.45 12.27 14.09
C ASP A 305 0.85 12.65 15.53
N LEU A 306 1.53 13.78 15.66
CA LEU A 306 1.96 14.31 16.96
C LEU A 306 0.93 15.26 17.58
N LEU A 307 -0.11 15.66 16.83
CA LEU A 307 -1.16 16.55 17.30
C LEU A 307 -2.32 15.78 17.92
N LEU A 308 -2.71 14.66 17.31
CA LEU A 308 -3.80 13.80 17.76
C LEU A 308 -3.33 12.34 17.85
N PRO A 309 -3.85 11.54 18.81
CA PRO A 309 -3.64 10.10 18.84
C PRO A 309 -4.48 9.42 17.75
N SER A 310 -4.12 9.66 16.48
CA SER A 310 -4.95 9.34 15.31
C SER A 310 -5.10 7.84 15.07
N ARG A 311 -4.09 7.04 15.43
CA ARG A 311 -4.17 5.58 15.34
C ARG A 311 -5.18 5.01 16.32
N GLU A 312 -5.04 5.35 17.60
CA GLU A 312 -5.94 4.90 18.67
C GLU A 312 -7.36 5.42 18.44
N GLU A 313 -7.48 6.64 17.89
CA GLU A 313 -8.76 7.22 17.58
C GLU A 313 -9.47 6.52 16.44
N ALA A 314 -8.74 6.11 15.39
CA ALA A 314 -9.33 5.33 14.31
C ALA A 314 -9.87 3.98 14.81
N ASP A 315 -9.11 3.29 15.67
CA ASP A 315 -9.55 2.04 16.30
C ASP A 315 -10.80 2.24 17.17
N ARG A 316 -10.86 3.33 17.94
CA ARG A 316 -12.03 3.68 18.74
C ARG A 316 -13.25 3.97 17.87
N LEU A 317 -13.09 4.78 16.82
CA LEU A 317 -14.16 5.13 15.91
C LEU A 317 -14.67 3.92 15.14
N ARG A 318 -13.80 2.99 14.75
CA ARG A 318 -14.23 1.73 14.12
C ARG A 318 -15.22 0.97 14.99
N ASN A 319 -14.93 0.87 16.28
CA ASN A 319 -15.79 0.15 17.22
C ASN A 319 -17.15 0.85 17.44
N LEU A 320 -17.24 2.16 17.15
CA LEU A 320 -18.45 2.97 17.34
C LEU A 320 -19.24 3.19 16.04
N LEU A 321 -18.58 3.12 14.89
CA LEU A 321 -19.15 3.37 13.57
C LEU A 321 -19.32 2.04 12.83
N PRO A 322 -20.54 1.48 12.77
CA PRO A 322 -20.77 0.11 12.33
C PRO A 322 -20.44 -0.14 10.85
N ASN A 323 -20.29 0.90 10.02
CA ASN A 323 -20.01 0.82 8.58
C ASN A 323 -18.67 1.48 8.21
N SER A 324 -17.68 1.36 9.10
CA SER A 324 -16.37 1.98 8.91
C SER A 324 -15.29 1.04 8.35
N ARG A 325 -14.34 1.57 7.59
CA ARG A 325 -13.05 0.95 7.24
C ARG A 325 -11.93 1.86 7.71
N ILE A 326 -10.81 1.30 8.15
CA ILE A 326 -9.63 2.08 8.51
C ILE A 326 -8.52 1.84 7.49
N ARG A 327 -7.71 2.85 7.18
CA ARG A 327 -6.41 2.71 6.53
C ARG A 327 -5.35 3.42 7.36
N HIS A 328 -4.33 2.68 7.77
CA HIS A 328 -3.23 3.20 8.58
C HIS A 328 -2.04 3.57 7.70
N PHE A 329 -1.51 4.78 7.90
CA PHE A 329 -0.32 5.27 7.24
C PHE A 329 0.76 5.50 8.30
N GLN A 330 1.55 4.45 8.58
CA GLN A 330 2.45 4.42 9.74
C GLN A 330 3.49 5.54 9.75
N GLU A 331 3.87 6.04 8.57
CA GLU A 331 4.93 7.03 8.40
C GLU A 331 4.40 8.46 8.23
N SER A 332 3.08 8.63 8.12
CA SER A 332 2.44 9.93 7.84
C SER A 332 2.19 10.75 9.10
N GLY A 333 2.23 12.08 8.96
CA GLY A 333 1.92 13.11 9.95
C GLY A 333 0.48 13.62 9.86
N HIS A 334 0.20 14.75 10.51
CA HIS A 334 -1.18 15.23 10.68
C HIS A 334 -1.88 15.65 9.38
N ALA A 335 -1.23 16.48 8.55
CA ALA A 335 -1.78 16.93 7.26
C ALA A 335 -1.54 15.90 6.14
N ILE A 336 -2.09 14.70 6.30
CA ILE A 336 -1.82 13.55 5.43
C ILE A 336 -2.10 13.80 3.93
N PHE A 337 -3.10 14.64 3.60
CA PHE A 337 -3.43 14.95 2.20
C PHE A 337 -2.44 15.90 1.51
N LEU A 338 -1.49 16.49 2.26
CA LEU A 338 -0.42 17.31 1.71
C LEU A 338 0.90 16.52 1.48
N GLU A 339 0.96 15.27 1.92
CA GLU A 339 2.13 14.41 1.75
C GLU A 339 2.25 13.89 0.30
N SER A 340 3.49 13.79 -0.20
CA SER A 340 3.76 13.33 -1.56
C SER A 340 3.56 11.83 -1.78
N SER A 341 3.63 11.03 -0.72
CA SER A 341 3.45 9.59 -0.74
C SER A 341 1.97 9.17 -0.81
N ILE A 342 1.06 10.10 -0.51
CA ILE A 342 -0.36 9.86 -0.35
C ILE A 342 -1.08 10.18 -1.65
N ASP A 343 -2.03 9.31 -2.00
CA ASP A 343 -2.96 9.57 -3.09
C ASP A 343 -4.39 9.20 -2.71
N LEU A 344 -5.24 10.22 -2.56
CA LEU A 344 -6.61 10.02 -2.10
C LEU A 344 -7.46 9.22 -3.08
N VAL A 345 -7.25 9.36 -4.39
CA VAL A 345 -8.03 8.61 -5.39
C VAL A 345 -7.74 7.11 -5.29
N SER A 346 -6.46 6.74 -5.20
CA SER A 346 -6.00 5.36 -4.99
C SER A 346 -6.50 4.81 -3.66
N ILE A 347 -6.53 5.61 -2.59
CA ILE A 347 -7.08 5.21 -1.28
C ILE A 347 -8.58 4.94 -1.37
N VAL A 348 -9.37 5.82 -1.99
CA VAL A 348 -10.82 5.64 -2.16
C VAL A 348 -11.12 4.41 -3.03
N LYS A 349 -10.35 4.21 -4.10
CA LYS A 349 -10.44 3.06 -5.00
C LYS A 349 -10.09 1.76 -4.27
N GLY A 350 -8.94 1.74 -3.61
CA GLY A 350 -8.42 0.61 -2.84
C GLY A 350 -9.37 0.22 -1.72
N ALA A 351 -9.96 1.18 -1.01
CA ALA A 351 -10.95 0.90 0.02
C ALA A 351 -12.33 0.49 -0.53
N GLY A 352 -12.59 0.59 -1.84
CA GLY A 352 -13.90 0.28 -2.44
C GLY A 352 -14.98 1.32 -2.14
N PHE A 353 -14.60 2.59 -1.94
CA PHE A 353 -15.51 3.67 -1.54
C PHE A 353 -16.03 4.51 -2.70
N TYR A 354 -15.47 4.36 -3.90
CA TYR A 354 -15.93 5.10 -5.08
C TYR A 354 -17.16 4.42 -5.71
N ARG A 355 -18.32 5.09 -5.65
CA ARG A 355 -19.57 4.67 -6.30
C ARG A 355 -20.33 5.90 -6.77
N ARG A 356 -21.00 5.78 -7.92
CA ARG A 356 -21.77 6.90 -8.52
C ARG A 356 -23.27 6.77 -8.30
N SER A 357 -23.70 5.66 -7.70
CA SER A 357 -25.09 5.36 -7.37
C SER A 357 -25.21 4.91 -5.92
N ARG A 358 -26.44 4.68 -5.46
CA ARG A 358 -26.75 4.20 -4.10
C ARG A 358 -26.01 2.90 -3.71
N GLN A 359 -25.66 2.07 -4.68
CA GLN A 359 -24.90 0.84 -4.45
C GLN A 359 -23.62 0.85 -5.29
N LEU A 360 -22.56 0.24 -4.76
CA LEU A 360 -21.31 0.04 -5.47
C LEU A 360 -21.50 -0.98 -6.59
N ASP A 361 -21.15 -0.60 -7.81
CA ASP A 361 -21.06 -1.52 -8.95
C ASP A 361 -19.60 -1.75 -9.34
N TYR A 362 -19.07 -2.94 -9.04
CA TYR A 362 -17.67 -3.30 -9.29
C TYR A 362 -17.26 -3.28 -10.77
N VAL A 363 -18.22 -3.27 -11.71
CA VAL A 363 -17.93 -3.22 -13.14
C VAL A 363 -18.02 -1.79 -13.64
N SER A 364 -19.16 -1.12 -13.43
CA SER A 364 -19.35 0.22 -13.98
C SER A 364 -18.59 1.29 -13.20
N ASP A 365 -18.51 1.20 -11.87
CA ASP A 365 -17.82 2.20 -11.03
C ASP A 365 -16.30 1.96 -10.93
N TYR A 366 -15.78 0.92 -11.57
CA TYR A 366 -14.35 0.69 -11.64
C TYR A 366 -13.62 1.83 -12.37
N LEU A 367 -12.58 2.34 -11.73
CA LEU A 367 -11.65 3.31 -12.31
C LEU A 367 -10.39 2.57 -12.79
N SER A 368 -9.97 2.81 -14.03
CA SER A 368 -8.72 2.24 -14.56
C SER A 368 -7.51 2.62 -13.70
N MET A 369 -6.49 1.76 -13.67
CA MET A 369 -5.24 2.05 -12.97
C MET A 369 -4.43 3.13 -13.64
N THR A 370 -3.75 3.91 -12.82
CA THR A 370 -2.67 4.79 -13.27
C THR A 370 -1.37 3.99 -13.43
N PRO A 371 -0.38 4.53 -14.16
CA PRO A 371 0.96 3.93 -14.22
C PRO A 371 1.59 3.71 -12.84
N ASP A 372 1.44 4.67 -11.92
CA ASP A 372 1.99 4.55 -10.56
C ASP A 372 1.29 3.47 -9.74
N GLU A 373 -0.04 3.36 -9.85
CA GLU A 373 -0.80 2.27 -9.23
C GLU A 373 -0.36 0.91 -9.79
N PHE A 374 -0.18 0.83 -11.11
CA PHE A 374 0.32 -0.39 -11.75
C PHE A 374 1.72 -0.74 -11.25
N GLN A 375 2.64 0.21 -11.17
CA GLN A 375 3.99 -0.02 -10.68
C GLN A 375 3.97 -0.50 -9.23
N LYS A 376 3.20 0.14 -8.35
CA LYS A 376 3.04 -0.28 -6.95
C LYS A 376 2.51 -1.71 -6.83
N VAL A 377 1.56 -2.11 -7.66
CA VAL A 377 1.04 -3.48 -7.67
C VAL A 377 2.08 -4.45 -8.25
N ALA A 378 2.73 -4.09 -9.36
CA ALA A 378 3.77 -4.92 -9.97
C ALA A 378 4.95 -5.16 -9.01
N ASP A 379 5.34 -4.14 -8.24
CA ASP A 379 6.41 -4.22 -7.24
C ASP A 379 6.10 -5.22 -6.12
N GLN A 380 4.81 -5.45 -5.79
CA GLN A 380 4.40 -6.49 -4.82
C GLN A 380 4.74 -7.89 -5.31
N TYR A 381 4.65 -8.13 -6.63
CA TYR A 381 4.91 -9.42 -7.26
C TYR A 381 6.29 -9.52 -7.91
N ARG A 382 7.07 -8.42 -7.94
CA ARG A 382 8.35 -8.35 -8.64
C ARG A 382 9.33 -9.43 -8.23
N TRP A 383 9.35 -9.81 -6.94
CA TRP A 383 10.21 -10.88 -6.47
C TRP A 383 9.79 -12.25 -6.99
N VAL A 384 8.48 -12.50 -7.12
CA VAL A 384 7.97 -13.74 -7.74
C VAL A 384 8.35 -13.76 -9.22
N ASP A 385 8.17 -12.64 -9.92
CA ASP A 385 8.56 -12.52 -11.33
C ASP A 385 10.06 -12.72 -11.54
N LEU A 386 10.91 -12.12 -10.71
CA LEU A 386 12.37 -12.27 -10.78
C LEU A 386 12.83 -13.67 -10.38
N ALA A 387 12.31 -14.20 -9.28
CA ALA A 387 12.71 -15.48 -8.73
C ALA A 387 12.21 -16.63 -9.61
N ALA A 388 10.94 -16.60 -10.04
CA ALA A 388 10.33 -17.67 -10.82
C ALA A 388 10.47 -17.49 -12.33
N ASN A 389 10.95 -16.34 -12.81
CA ASN A 389 11.20 -16.03 -14.23
C ASN A 389 10.18 -16.69 -15.18
N PRO A 390 8.91 -16.25 -15.12
CA PRO A 390 7.78 -16.97 -15.69
C PRO A 390 7.91 -17.14 -17.20
N VAL A 391 7.65 -18.35 -17.69
CA VAL A 391 7.63 -18.68 -19.12
C VAL A 391 6.20 -18.57 -19.65
N MET A 392 5.97 -17.67 -20.59
CA MET A 392 4.68 -17.50 -21.26
C MET A 392 4.66 -18.23 -22.60
N LEU A 393 3.73 -19.17 -22.78
CA LEU A 393 3.47 -19.86 -24.04
C LEU A 393 2.02 -19.66 -24.48
N SER A 394 1.78 -19.52 -25.78
CA SER A 394 0.42 -19.46 -26.32
C SER A 394 0.27 -20.27 -27.61
N THR A 395 -0.95 -20.72 -27.88
CA THR A 395 -1.29 -21.52 -29.06
C THR A 395 -1.90 -20.64 -30.14
N LEU A 396 -1.28 -20.63 -31.32
CA LEU A 396 -1.80 -19.94 -32.50
C LEU A 396 -3.04 -20.64 -33.07
N GLN A 397 -3.78 -19.94 -33.94
CA GLN A 397 -5.00 -20.47 -34.57
C GLN A 397 -4.76 -21.77 -35.39
N ASN A 398 -3.55 -21.92 -35.94
CA ASN A 398 -3.11 -23.13 -36.66
C ASN A 398 -2.66 -24.29 -35.73
N GLY A 399 -2.77 -24.13 -34.41
CA GLY A 399 -2.40 -25.14 -33.41
C GLY A 399 -0.92 -25.10 -33.00
N LYS A 400 -0.09 -24.22 -33.56
CA LYS A 400 1.32 -24.12 -33.19
C LYS A 400 1.49 -23.39 -31.85
N ILE A 401 2.20 -24.02 -30.91
CA ILE A 401 2.62 -23.40 -29.64
C ILE A 401 3.85 -22.51 -29.90
N VAL A 402 3.81 -21.28 -29.37
CA VAL A 402 4.85 -20.27 -29.52
C VAL A 402 5.13 -19.56 -28.19
N ASN A 403 6.34 -19.02 -28.05
CA ASN A 403 6.71 -18.18 -26.90
C ASN A 403 5.93 -16.86 -26.92
N GLY A 404 5.64 -16.35 -25.73
CA GLY A 404 4.87 -15.14 -25.49
C GLY A 404 3.37 -15.31 -25.70
N LEU A 405 2.65 -14.19 -25.72
CA LEU A 405 1.19 -14.15 -25.74
C LEU A 405 0.59 -14.02 -27.15
N SER A 406 1.35 -14.26 -28.21
CA SER A 406 0.89 -13.97 -29.59
C SER A 406 -0.38 -14.71 -30.02
N GLY A 407 -0.68 -15.89 -29.45
CA GLY A 407 -1.93 -16.64 -29.68
C GLY A 407 -3.17 -16.08 -28.97
N ILE A 408 -3.01 -15.06 -28.11
CA ILE A 408 -4.12 -14.43 -27.38
C ILE A 408 -4.84 -13.40 -28.26
N PRO A 409 -6.19 -13.44 -28.35
CA PRO A 409 -6.97 -12.46 -29.09
C PRO A 409 -6.82 -11.05 -28.48
N SER A 410 -6.69 -10.05 -29.35
CA SER A 410 -6.53 -8.65 -28.93
C SER A 410 -7.84 -7.96 -28.51
N GLU A 411 -8.99 -8.52 -28.90
CA GLU A 411 -10.31 -7.96 -28.62
C GLU A 411 -11.18 -8.90 -27.78
N GLY A 412 -12.02 -8.33 -26.92
CA GLY A 412 -13.01 -9.04 -26.12
C GLY A 412 -14.44 -8.97 -26.70
N PRO A 413 -15.41 -9.66 -26.08
CA PRO A 413 -15.29 -10.35 -24.79
C PRO A 413 -14.48 -11.65 -24.88
N ALA A 414 -13.63 -11.88 -23.88
CA ALA A 414 -12.82 -13.09 -23.76
C ALA A 414 -12.91 -13.63 -22.33
N VAL A 415 -12.90 -14.96 -22.17
CA VAL A 415 -12.90 -15.63 -20.86
C VAL A 415 -11.70 -16.56 -20.79
N PHE A 416 -10.72 -16.20 -19.96
CA PHE A 416 -9.56 -17.02 -19.64
C PHE A 416 -9.95 -17.98 -18.53
N VAL A 417 -9.89 -19.27 -18.80
CA VAL A 417 -10.34 -20.34 -17.90
C VAL A 417 -9.18 -21.27 -17.62
N GLY A 418 -8.82 -21.46 -16.35
CA GLY A 418 -7.65 -22.28 -16.00
C GLY A 418 -7.68 -22.84 -14.59
N TYR A 419 -6.54 -23.43 -14.21
CA TYR A 419 -6.25 -23.93 -12.86
C TYR A 419 -5.79 -22.78 -11.94
N HIS A 420 -6.37 -22.68 -10.75
CA HIS A 420 -5.97 -21.70 -9.74
C HIS A 420 -4.88 -22.30 -8.86
N MET A 421 -3.65 -21.77 -8.95
CA MET A 421 -2.59 -22.26 -8.06
C MET A 421 -2.86 -21.81 -6.62
N LEU A 422 -2.16 -22.46 -5.69
CA LEU A 422 -2.15 -22.14 -4.28
C LEU A 422 -2.00 -20.64 -4.06
N MET A 423 -2.93 -20.04 -3.32
CA MET A 423 -3.02 -18.61 -3.00
C MET A 423 -2.99 -17.65 -4.20
N GLY A 424 -3.11 -18.15 -5.44
CA GLY A 424 -3.01 -17.32 -6.64
C GLY A 424 -1.60 -16.83 -6.95
N LEU A 425 -0.56 -17.66 -6.68
CA LEU A 425 0.84 -17.32 -6.99
C LEU A 425 1.08 -16.92 -8.45
N GLU A 426 0.22 -17.36 -9.37
CA GLU A 426 0.29 -17.03 -10.79
C GLU A 426 -0.23 -15.63 -11.14
N LEU A 427 -1.04 -15.02 -10.28
CA LEU A 427 -1.83 -13.84 -10.62
C LEU A 427 -0.96 -12.62 -10.92
N GLY A 428 0.13 -12.43 -10.17
CA GLY A 428 1.10 -11.35 -10.37
C GLY A 428 1.68 -11.37 -11.79
N PRO A 429 2.45 -12.42 -12.15
CA PRO A 429 3.00 -12.60 -13.49
C PRO A 429 1.95 -12.51 -14.61
N LEU A 430 0.79 -13.12 -14.41
CA LEU A 430 -0.27 -13.17 -15.40
C LEU A 430 -0.86 -11.78 -15.64
N PHE A 431 -1.11 -11.02 -14.57
CA PHE A 431 -1.61 -9.66 -14.67
C PHE A 431 -0.59 -8.69 -15.28
N THR A 432 0.67 -8.73 -14.81
CA THR A 432 1.72 -7.81 -15.28
C THR A 432 1.98 -8.01 -16.76
N ARG A 433 2.17 -9.26 -17.22
CA ARG A 433 2.49 -9.60 -18.62
C ARG A 433 1.36 -9.27 -19.59
N PHE A 434 0.11 -9.53 -19.23
CA PHE A 434 -1.02 -9.18 -20.09
C PHE A 434 -1.16 -7.66 -20.28
N LEU A 435 -0.95 -6.88 -19.22
CA LEU A 435 -1.07 -5.44 -19.31
C LEU A 435 0.12 -4.81 -20.04
N THR A 436 1.36 -5.28 -19.80
CA THR A 436 2.55 -4.69 -20.41
C THR A 436 2.69 -5.08 -21.88
N GLU A 437 2.60 -6.37 -22.22
CA GLU A 437 2.87 -6.90 -23.56
C GLU A 437 1.67 -6.84 -24.50
N LYS A 438 0.45 -7.04 -23.97
CA LYS A 438 -0.78 -7.11 -24.79
C LYS A 438 -1.71 -5.92 -24.61
N LYS A 439 -1.47 -5.06 -23.63
CA LYS A 439 -2.40 -3.97 -23.25
C LYS A 439 -3.80 -4.50 -22.93
N ILE A 440 -3.90 -5.76 -22.51
CA ILE A 440 -5.15 -6.40 -22.11
C ILE A 440 -5.28 -6.25 -20.61
N HIS A 441 -6.36 -5.63 -20.17
CA HIS A 441 -6.70 -5.52 -18.76
C HIS A 441 -7.57 -6.69 -18.32
N LEU A 442 -6.97 -7.64 -17.62
CA LEU A 442 -7.67 -8.82 -17.09
C LEU A 442 -8.51 -8.46 -15.87
N ARG A 443 -9.79 -8.80 -15.91
CA ARG A 443 -10.75 -8.60 -14.82
C ARG A 443 -11.01 -9.94 -14.12
N GLY A 444 -10.38 -10.14 -12.97
CA GLY A 444 -10.52 -11.37 -12.17
C GLY A 444 -11.86 -11.47 -11.46
N ILE A 445 -12.44 -12.66 -11.45
CA ILE A 445 -13.60 -12.99 -10.61
C ILE A 445 -13.11 -13.67 -9.34
N ALA A 446 -13.34 -13.02 -8.20
CA ALA A 446 -12.71 -13.36 -6.93
C ALA A 446 -13.72 -13.67 -5.82
N HIS A 447 -13.27 -14.38 -4.79
CA HIS A 447 -14.12 -14.77 -3.66
C HIS A 447 -14.58 -13.51 -2.87
N PRO A 448 -15.86 -13.40 -2.41
CA PRO A 448 -16.37 -12.23 -1.70
C PRO A 448 -15.62 -11.89 -0.41
N PHE A 449 -14.91 -12.87 0.16
CA PHE A 449 -13.99 -12.70 1.29
C PHE A 449 -12.98 -11.56 1.06
N LEU A 450 -12.49 -11.36 -0.18
CA LEU A 450 -11.52 -10.31 -0.51
C LEU A 450 -12.15 -8.90 -0.59
N PHE A 451 -13.47 -8.79 -0.48
CA PHE A 451 -14.20 -7.52 -0.61
C PHE A 451 -14.95 -7.12 0.65
N ASN A 452 -15.12 -8.04 1.59
CA ASN A 452 -15.85 -7.81 2.84
C ASN A 452 -14.97 -6.98 3.81
N ARG A 453 -15.60 -6.07 4.55
CA ARG A 453 -14.95 -5.31 5.62
C ARG A 453 -14.54 -6.22 6.78
N ASP A 454 -15.41 -7.12 7.20
CA ASP A 454 -15.19 -7.88 8.44
C ASP A 454 -14.00 -8.83 8.29
N THR A 455 -13.75 -9.31 7.08
CA THR A 455 -12.58 -10.13 6.73
C THR A 455 -11.30 -9.30 6.65
N GLU A 456 -11.35 -8.04 6.20
CA GLU A 456 -10.20 -7.10 6.28
C GLU A 456 -9.72 -6.92 7.72
N GLN A 457 -10.61 -6.99 8.72
CA GLN A 457 -10.25 -6.83 10.13
C GLN A 457 -9.51 -8.05 10.70
N LEU A 458 -9.59 -9.20 10.04
CA LEU A 458 -8.84 -10.41 10.42
C LEU A 458 -7.38 -10.35 9.94
N MET A 459 -7.08 -9.43 9.01
CA MET A 459 -5.73 -9.25 8.47
C MET A 459 -4.88 -8.36 9.39
N PRO A 460 -3.55 -8.60 9.48
CA PRO A 460 -2.65 -7.70 10.21
C PRO A 460 -2.69 -6.26 9.69
N ASP A 461 -2.91 -6.10 8.39
CA ASP A 461 -3.15 -4.82 7.74
C ASP A 461 -4.52 -4.85 7.04
N SER A 462 -5.44 -4.00 7.49
CA SER A 462 -6.76 -3.83 6.88
C SER A 462 -6.77 -3.43 5.40
N SER A 463 -5.62 -2.99 4.86
CA SER A 463 -5.43 -2.66 3.45
C SER A 463 -4.97 -3.85 2.58
N SER A 464 -4.72 -5.03 3.16
CA SER A 464 -4.17 -6.20 2.45
C SER A 464 -4.95 -6.61 1.19
N PHE A 465 -6.25 -6.29 1.10
CA PHE A 465 -7.07 -6.61 -0.07
C PHE A 465 -7.30 -5.44 -1.04
N ASP A 466 -6.69 -4.28 -0.80
CA ASP A 466 -6.90 -3.09 -1.64
C ASP A 466 -6.38 -3.30 -3.06
N SER A 467 -5.26 -4.01 -3.22
CA SER A 467 -4.66 -4.30 -4.53
C SER A 467 -5.63 -5.02 -5.46
N TYR A 468 -6.42 -5.98 -4.96
CA TYR A 468 -7.45 -6.69 -5.75
C TYR A 468 -8.50 -5.74 -6.32
N ARG A 469 -8.93 -4.74 -5.54
CA ARG A 469 -9.89 -3.73 -6.01
C ARG A 469 -9.22 -2.73 -6.95
N VAL A 470 -7.96 -2.38 -6.70
CA VAL A 470 -7.18 -1.49 -7.56
C VAL A 470 -6.99 -2.09 -8.96
N VAL A 471 -6.69 -3.40 -9.05
CA VAL A 471 -6.57 -4.13 -10.32
C VAL A 471 -7.91 -4.47 -10.98
N GLY A 472 -9.04 -4.18 -10.31
CA GLY A 472 -10.37 -4.36 -10.88
C GLY A 472 -10.96 -5.76 -10.73
N ALA A 473 -10.49 -6.56 -9.78
CA ALA A 473 -11.16 -7.80 -9.43
C ALA A 473 -12.61 -7.52 -8.98
N VAL A 474 -13.52 -8.45 -9.27
CA VAL A 474 -14.94 -8.33 -8.91
C VAL A 474 -15.37 -9.53 -8.07
N PRO A 475 -16.26 -9.36 -7.09
CA PRO A 475 -16.79 -10.51 -6.35
C PRO A 475 -17.61 -11.40 -7.28
N VAL A 476 -17.42 -12.71 -7.16
CA VAL A 476 -18.12 -13.70 -7.96
C VAL A 476 -19.63 -13.62 -7.79
N SER A 477 -20.31 -13.39 -8.91
CA SER A 477 -21.76 -13.44 -9.03
C SER A 477 -22.16 -13.49 -10.50
N ALA A 478 -23.30 -14.10 -10.82
CA ALA A 478 -23.82 -14.12 -12.19
C ALA A 478 -24.05 -12.70 -12.75
N PRO A 479 -24.57 -11.71 -11.99
CA PRO A 479 -24.70 -10.34 -12.46
C PRO A 479 -23.38 -9.67 -12.80
N ASN A 480 -22.33 -9.84 -11.98
CA ASN A 480 -21.02 -9.24 -12.27
C ASN A 480 -20.38 -9.88 -13.51
N PHE A 481 -20.48 -11.20 -13.65
CA PHE A 481 -19.96 -11.88 -14.83
C PHE A 481 -20.69 -11.45 -16.11
N TYR A 482 -22.02 -11.35 -16.05
CA TYR A 482 -22.82 -10.78 -17.14
C TYR A 482 -22.37 -9.37 -17.51
N LYS A 483 -22.21 -8.48 -16.51
CA LYS A 483 -21.81 -7.09 -16.73
C LYS A 483 -20.43 -6.98 -17.38
N LEU A 484 -19.45 -7.77 -16.91
CA LEU A 484 -18.11 -7.82 -17.50
C LEU A 484 -18.15 -8.21 -18.98
N LEU A 485 -18.87 -9.28 -19.32
CA LEU A 485 -18.99 -9.72 -20.71
C LEU A 485 -19.78 -8.73 -21.58
N SER A 486 -20.82 -8.10 -21.02
CA SER A 486 -21.57 -7.05 -21.72
C SER A 486 -20.72 -5.82 -22.03
N ALA A 487 -19.74 -5.52 -21.18
CA ALA A 487 -18.74 -4.48 -21.37
C ALA A 487 -17.57 -4.92 -22.27
N LYS A 488 -17.64 -6.11 -22.87
CA LYS A 488 -16.60 -6.73 -23.72
C LYS A 488 -15.25 -6.89 -23.01
N ALA A 489 -15.25 -7.09 -21.70
CA ALA A 489 -14.03 -7.25 -20.91
C ALA A 489 -13.34 -8.60 -21.18
N SER A 490 -12.04 -8.64 -20.88
CA SER A 490 -11.26 -9.87 -20.75
C SER A 490 -11.36 -10.37 -19.30
N VAL A 491 -12.06 -11.48 -19.10
CA VAL A 491 -12.41 -12.01 -17.77
C VAL A 491 -11.48 -13.17 -17.42
N LEU A 492 -10.89 -13.16 -16.23
CA LEU A 492 -10.15 -14.29 -15.67
C LEU A 492 -11.07 -15.06 -14.71
N LEU A 493 -11.28 -16.35 -15.00
CA LEU A 493 -12.19 -17.22 -14.28
C LEU A 493 -11.51 -18.54 -13.91
N TYR A 494 -11.54 -18.86 -12.62
CA TYR A 494 -11.18 -20.17 -12.09
C TYR A 494 -12.45 -20.89 -11.61
N PRO A 495 -12.94 -21.91 -12.34
CA PRO A 495 -14.22 -22.53 -12.00
C PRO A 495 -14.24 -23.16 -10.59
N GLY A 496 -13.15 -23.79 -10.14
CA GLY A 496 -13.04 -24.33 -8.79
C GLY A 496 -12.82 -23.25 -7.71
N GLY A 497 -12.26 -22.11 -8.10
CA GLY A 497 -12.21 -20.90 -7.26
C GLY A 497 -11.41 -21.13 -5.97
N ALA A 498 -11.98 -20.75 -4.81
CA ALA A 498 -11.29 -20.85 -3.52
C ALA A 498 -10.90 -22.29 -3.13
N ARG A 499 -11.63 -23.32 -3.60
CA ARG A 499 -11.29 -24.73 -3.34
C ARG A 499 -9.99 -25.16 -4.03
N GLU A 500 -9.74 -24.63 -5.22
CA GLU A 500 -8.47 -24.84 -5.95
C GLU A 500 -7.38 -23.95 -5.37
N ALA A 501 -7.66 -22.68 -5.13
CA ALA A 501 -6.69 -21.73 -4.56
C ALA A 501 -6.19 -22.11 -3.16
N LEU A 502 -6.96 -22.91 -2.42
CA LEU A 502 -6.62 -23.44 -1.10
C LEU A 502 -6.66 -24.97 -1.12
N HIS A 503 -6.08 -25.56 -2.17
CA HIS A 503 -5.96 -27.01 -2.26
C HIS A 503 -5.09 -27.55 -1.11
N ARG A 504 -5.35 -28.82 -0.75
CA ARG A 504 -4.68 -29.52 0.34
C ARG A 504 -3.40 -30.20 -0.16
N LYS A 505 -2.69 -30.86 0.76
CA LYS A 505 -1.48 -31.62 0.41
C LYS A 505 -1.77 -32.71 -0.62
N GLY A 506 -0.97 -32.78 -1.68
CA GLY A 506 -1.12 -33.78 -2.75
C GLY A 506 -2.30 -33.51 -3.69
N GLU A 507 -2.87 -32.31 -3.64
CA GLU A 507 -3.95 -31.87 -4.53
C GLU A 507 -3.48 -30.88 -5.60
N GLU A 508 -2.18 -30.59 -5.68
CA GLU A 508 -1.61 -29.73 -6.70
C GLU A 508 -2.05 -30.18 -8.11
N TYR A 509 -2.42 -29.21 -8.93
CA TYR A 509 -2.87 -29.39 -10.32
C TYR A 509 -4.20 -30.14 -10.50
N LYS A 510 -4.99 -30.37 -9.45
CA LYS A 510 -6.33 -30.97 -9.58
C LYS A 510 -7.40 -29.90 -9.84
N LEU A 511 -8.30 -30.20 -10.79
CA LEU A 511 -9.41 -29.33 -11.14
C LEU A 511 -10.67 -29.67 -10.35
N PHE A 512 -11.02 -28.85 -9.37
CA PHE A 512 -12.23 -28.98 -8.54
C PHE A 512 -13.40 -28.19 -9.13
N TRP A 513 -13.71 -28.46 -10.39
CA TRP A 513 -14.72 -27.73 -11.17
C TRP A 513 -16.14 -28.16 -10.79
N PRO A 514 -17.12 -27.24 -10.75
CA PRO A 514 -18.52 -27.59 -10.49
C PRO A 514 -19.10 -28.47 -11.60
N GLU A 515 -20.16 -29.23 -11.35
CA GLU A 515 -20.76 -30.05 -12.42
C GLU A 515 -21.47 -29.22 -13.51
N LYS A 516 -21.97 -28.02 -13.16
CA LYS A 516 -22.86 -27.22 -14.00
C LYS A 516 -22.09 -26.34 -15.01
N PRO A 517 -22.48 -26.32 -16.31
CA PRO A 517 -21.76 -25.62 -17.37
C PRO A 517 -22.15 -24.13 -17.49
N GLU A 518 -22.43 -23.46 -16.38
CA GLU A 518 -23.06 -22.13 -16.40
C GLU A 518 -22.17 -21.05 -17.04
N PHE A 519 -20.83 -21.15 -16.89
CA PHE A 519 -19.95 -20.16 -17.50
C PHE A 519 -19.91 -20.26 -19.02
N VAL A 520 -20.02 -21.48 -19.58
CA VAL A 520 -20.06 -21.72 -21.03
C VAL A 520 -21.33 -21.12 -21.62
N ARG A 521 -22.47 -21.34 -20.94
CA ARG A 521 -23.76 -20.76 -21.32
C ARG A 521 -23.75 -19.24 -21.25
N MET A 522 -23.04 -18.67 -20.29
CA MET A 522 -22.89 -17.21 -20.20
C MET A 522 -21.97 -16.67 -21.30
N ALA A 523 -20.82 -17.32 -21.55
CA ALA A 523 -19.89 -16.93 -22.61
C ALA A 523 -20.57 -16.92 -23.99
N SER A 524 -21.35 -17.96 -24.31
CA SER A 524 -22.06 -18.07 -25.59
C SER A 524 -23.12 -16.99 -25.81
N ARG A 525 -23.77 -16.51 -24.75
CA ARG A 525 -24.74 -15.41 -24.84
C ARG A 525 -24.14 -14.11 -25.37
N PHE A 526 -22.85 -13.90 -25.12
CA PHE A 526 -22.10 -12.71 -25.55
C PHE A 526 -21.16 -12.99 -26.72
N GLY A 527 -21.12 -14.24 -27.21
CA GLY A 527 -20.14 -14.68 -28.21
C GLY A 527 -18.70 -14.52 -27.74
N ALA A 528 -18.46 -14.70 -26.44
CA ALA A 528 -17.14 -14.54 -25.85
C ALA A 528 -16.21 -15.69 -26.25
N THR A 529 -14.98 -15.36 -26.60
CA THR A 529 -13.95 -16.38 -26.88
C THR A 529 -13.47 -16.98 -25.56
N ILE A 530 -13.51 -18.31 -25.44
CA ILE A 530 -12.98 -19.02 -24.27
C ILE A 530 -11.52 -19.39 -24.55
N ILE A 531 -10.62 -19.06 -23.64
CA ILE A 531 -9.20 -19.40 -23.72
C ILE A 531 -8.88 -20.33 -22.54
N PRO A 532 -8.82 -21.65 -22.75
CA PRO A 532 -8.33 -22.56 -21.74
C PRO A 532 -6.84 -22.31 -21.50
N PHE A 533 -6.38 -22.33 -20.26
CA PHE A 533 -4.95 -22.22 -19.96
C PHE A 533 -4.54 -23.08 -18.77
N GLY A 534 -3.31 -23.57 -18.82
CA GLY A 534 -2.65 -24.27 -17.73
C GLY A 534 -1.52 -23.42 -17.14
N VAL A 535 -1.27 -23.60 -15.85
CA VAL A 535 -0.13 -23.02 -15.15
C VAL A 535 0.47 -24.06 -14.21
N ILE A 536 1.80 -24.12 -14.15
CA ILE A 536 2.54 -24.98 -13.21
C ILE A 536 3.74 -24.26 -12.59
N GLY A 537 4.27 -24.83 -11.51
CA GLY A 537 5.49 -24.40 -10.84
C GLY A 537 5.31 -24.04 -9.36
N GLU A 538 4.09 -24.12 -8.81
CA GLU A 538 3.85 -23.90 -7.37
C GLU A 538 4.65 -24.88 -6.49
N ASP A 539 4.76 -26.13 -6.94
CA ASP A 539 5.54 -27.21 -6.31
C ASP A 539 7.05 -26.95 -6.35
N ASP A 540 7.52 -26.14 -7.30
CA ASP A 540 8.91 -25.71 -7.40
C ASP A 540 9.21 -24.46 -6.54
N ILE A 541 8.18 -23.80 -6.00
CA ILE A 541 8.30 -22.58 -5.20
C ILE A 541 8.11 -22.88 -3.71
N CYS A 542 7.13 -23.71 -3.35
CA CYS A 542 6.82 -24.00 -1.96
C CYS A 542 6.20 -25.40 -1.79
N ASN A 543 6.19 -25.89 -0.55
CA ASN A 543 5.43 -27.06 -0.12
C ASN A 543 4.36 -26.63 0.89
N VAL A 544 3.19 -27.24 0.83
CA VAL A 544 2.19 -27.10 1.90
C VAL A 544 2.67 -27.89 3.13
N LEU A 545 3.05 -27.19 4.19
CA LEU A 545 3.49 -27.80 5.45
C LEU A 545 2.30 -28.15 6.34
N LEU A 546 1.30 -27.27 6.44
CA LEU A 546 0.04 -27.52 7.15
C LEU A 546 -1.12 -27.04 6.28
N ASP A 547 -2.05 -27.95 6.01
CA ASP A 547 -3.31 -27.62 5.33
C ASP A 547 -4.46 -27.45 6.36
N TYR A 548 -5.68 -27.27 5.87
CA TYR A 548 -6.86 -27.10 6.73
C TYR A 548 -7.02 -28.22 7.77
N ASP A 549 -6.87 -29.47 7.35
CA ASP A 549 -7.15 -30.62 8.20
C ASP A 549 -6.07 -30.75 9.29
N ASP A 550 -4.84 -30.30 9.01
CA ASP A 550 -3.79 -30.22 10.01
C ASP A 550 -3.96 -29.03 10.97
N LEU A 551 -4.36 -27.86 10.46
CA LEU A 551 -4.60 -26.69 11.29
C LEU A 551 -5.74 -26.90 12.29
N LEU A 552 -6.78 -27.64 11.92
CA LEU A 552 -7.86 -28.01 12.84
C LEU A 552 -7.38 -28.84 14.05
N LYS A 553 -6.22 -29.50 13.95
CA LYS A 553 -5.63 -30.26 15.07
C LYS A 553 -4.86 -29.35 16.04
N ILE A 554 -4.60 -28.09 15.67
CA ILE A 554 -3.89 -27.12 16.52
C ILE A 554 -4.87 -26.55 17.57
N PRO A 555 -4.51 -26.57 18.87
CA PRO A 555 -5.34 -25.98 19.90
C PRO A 555 -5.73 -24.53 19.58
N PHE A 556 -7.00 -24.18 19.83
CA PHE A 556 -7.60 -22.85 19.61
C PHE A 556 -7.77 -22.41 18.15
N PHE A 557 -7.28 -23.16 17.16
CA PHE A 557 -7.49 -22.80 15.75
C PHE A 557 -8.96 -22.88 15.34
N ASP A 558 -9.77 -23.70 16.00
CA ASP A 558 -11.21 -23.80 15.76
C ASP A 558 -11.94 -22.46 15.96
N ILE A 559 -11.46 -21.60 16.87
CA ILE A 559 -11.99 -20.25 17.10
C ILE A 559 -11.72 -19.37 15.86
N LEU A 560 -10.47 -19.36 15.38
CA LEU A 560 -10.09 -18.61 14.19
C LEU A 560 -10.82 -19.14 12.95
N SER A 561 -10.93 -20.46 12.82
CA SER A 561 -11.66 -21.10 11.73
C SER A 561 -13.14 -20.70 11.73
N LYS A 562 -13.79 -20.64 12.91
CA LYS A 562 -15.17 -20.14 13.06
C LYS A 562 -15.29 -18.66 12.71
N GLN A 563 -14.29 -17.82 13.04
CA GLN A 563 -14.32 -16.41 12.64
C GLN A 563 -14.16 -16.23 11.12
N ILE A 564 -13.27 -17.00 10.50
CA ILE A 564 -13.04 -16.95 9.05
C ILE A 564 -14.23 -17.52 8.27
N ASN A 565 -14.82 -18.64 8.73
CA ASN A 565 -15.81 -19.41 7.96
C ASN A 565 -17.25 -19.36 8.51
N GLY A 566 -17.47 -18.71 9.66
CA GLY A 566 -18.77 -18.64 10.34
C GLY A 566 -19.75 -17.69 9.67
N ASP A 567 -19.31 -16.45 9.42
CA ASP A 567 -20.11 -15.39 8.76
C ASP A 567 -19.73 -15.19 7.28
N ALA A 568 -18.78 -15.98 6.76
CA ALA A 568 -18.35 -15.88 5.38
C ALA A 568 -19.45 -16.30 4.41
N VAL A 569 -19.55 -15.61 3.26
CA VAL A 569 -20.40 -16.01 2.14
C VAL A 569 -19.91 -17.38 1.65
N ARG A 570 -20.66 -18.44 1.99
CA ARG A 570 -20.39 -19.79 1.51
C ARG A 570 -20.97 -19.96 0.12
N LEU A 571 -20.13 -19.76 -0.89
CA LEU A 571 -20.51 -20.04 -2.26
C LEU A 571 -20.72 -21.55 -2.40
N ARG A 572 -21.84 -21.95 -3.02
CA ARG A 572 -22.15 -23.36 -3.30
C ARG A 572 -22.25 -24.21 -2.02
N ALA A 573 -22.65 -23.62 -0.89
CA ALA A 573 -22.85 -24.33 0.38
C ALA A 573 -23.82 -25.52 0.28
N ASP A 574 -24.80 -25.43 -0.62
CA ASP A 574 -25.81 -26.46 -0.87
C ASP A 574 -25.31 -27.57 -1.82
N SER A 575 -24.09 -27.47 -2.36
CA SER A 575 -23.52 -28.52 -3.20
C SER A 575 -22.84 -29.59 -2.36
N ASN A 576 -23.23 -30.85 -2.54
CA ASN A 576 -22.54 -32.00 -1.97
C ASN A 576 -21.25 -32.37 -2.74
N GLU A 577 -20.85 -31.55 -3.72
CA GLU A 577 -19.67 -31.73 -4.56
C GLU A 577 -18.40 -31.27 -3.82
N GLU A 578 -17.22 -31.76 -4.23
CA GLU A 578 -15.93 -31.35 -3.64
C GLU A 578 -15.67 -29.83 -3.76
N VAL A 579 -16.20 -29.20 -4.81
CA VAL A 579 -16.12 -27.74 -5.01
C VAL A 579 -16.86 -26.96 -3.91
N GLY A 580 -17.81 -27.58 -3.19
CA GLY A 580 -18.53 -27.01 -2.06
C GLY A 580 -17.71 -26.94 -0.78
N ASN A 581 -16.61 -27.69 -0.67
CA ASN A 581 -15.70 -27.69 0.48
C ASN A 581 -14.73 -26.48 0.44
N GLN A 582 -15.27 -25.27 0.46
CA GLN A 582 -14.51 -24.03 0.31
C GLN A 582 -14.07 -23.43 1.65
N ASN A 583 -13.63 -24.27 2.59
CA ASN A 583 -13.14 -23.78 3.87
C ASN A 583 -11.92 -22.88 3.63
N LEU A 584 -12.04 -21.62 4.04
CA LEU A 584 -10.97 -20.65 3.96
C LEU A 584 -10.04 -20.82 5.16
N TYR A 585 -8.74 -20.84 4.91
CA TYR A 585 -7.72 -20.96 5.94
C TYR A 585 -6.41 -20.35 5.45
N PRO A 586 -5.56 -19.86 6.36
CA PRO A 586 -4.19 -19.48 6.00
C PRO A 586 -3.35 -20.75 5.92
N PRO A 587 -2.95 -21.23 4.72
CA PRO A 587 -2.07 -22.39 4.63
C PRO A 587 -0.70 -22.04 5.22
N VAL A 588 -0.01 -23.02 5.81
CA VAL A 588 1.38 -22.83 6.25
C VAL A 588 2.28 -23.42 5.17
N LEU A 589 3.06 -22.57 4.51
CA LEU A 589 3.94 -22.99 3.42
C LEU A 589 5.39 -23.05 3.87
N LEU A 590 6.12 -24.02 3.32
CA LEU A 590 7.55 -24.16 3.44
C LEU A 590 8.19 -23.76 2.10
N PRO A 591 8.86 -22.60 2.00
CA PRO A 591 9.46 -22.15 0.75
C PRO A 591 10.63 -23.06 0.32
N LYS A 592 10.83 -23.20 -1.00
CA LYS A 592 11.96 -23.88 -1.64
C LYS A 592 12.89 -22.88 -2.32
N ILE A 593 14.06 -23.36 -2.75
CA ILE A 593 14.84 -22.63 -3.76
C ILE A 593 13.98 -22.59 -5.03
N PRO A 594 13.59 -21.38 -5.50
CA PRO A 594 12.52 -21.24 -6.47
C PRO A 594 12.92 -21.80 -7.84
N GLY A 595 12.10 -22.70 -8.38
CA GLY A 595 12.16 -23.10 -9.78
C GLY A 595 11.57 -22.03 -10.70
N ARG A 596 10.77 -22.43 -11.71
CA ARG A 596 10.06 -21.48 -12.60
C ARG A 596 8.56 -21.68 -12.60
N LEU A 597 7.84 -20.61 -12.94
CA LEU A 597 6.45 -20.70 -13.36
C LEU A 597 6.35 -20.87 -14.87
N TYR A 598 5.44 -21.73 -15.32
CA TYR A 598 5.16 -21.93 -16.74
C TYR A 598 3.68 -21.77 -17.02
N PHE A 599 3.36 -21.04 -18.08
CA PHE A 599 2.01 -20.76 -18.53
C PHE A 599 1.84 -21.26 -19.96
N LEU A 600 0.72 -21.93 -20.24
CA LEU A 600 0.32 -22.28 -21.59
C LEU A 600 -1.13 -21.87 -21.80
N PHE A 601 -1.33 -20.93 -22.71
CA PHE A 601 -2.65 -20.58 -23.22
C PHE A 601 -2.97 -21.46 -24.43
N GLY A 602 -4.01 -22.28 -24.28
CA GLY A 602 -4.51 -23.19 -25.30
C GLY A 602 -5.14 -22.46 -26.48
N LYS A 603 -5.63 -23.23 -27.45
CA LYS A 603 -6.26 -22.67 -28.66
C LYS A 603 -7.55 -21.92 -28.28
N PRO A 604 -7.76 -20.68 -28.76
CA PRO A 604 -9.00 -19.95 -28.51
C PRO A 604 -10.23 -20.69 -29.09
N ILE A 605 -11.28 -20.82 -28.28
CA ILE A 605 -12.54 -21.47 -28.64
C ILE A 605 -13.61 -20.39 -28.84
N GLU A 606 -14.06 -20.22 -30.08
CA GLU A 606 -15.08 -19.23 -30.44
C GLU A 606 -16.48 -19.74 -30.10
N THR A 607 -17.25 -18.95 -29.33
CA THR A 607 -18.66 -19.26 -29.03
C THR A 607 -19.64 -18.39 -29.82
N LYS A 608 -19.12 -17.55 -30.71
CA LYS A 608 -19.92 -16.61 -31.51
C LYS A 608 -20.87 -17.38 -32.43
N GLY A 609 -22.15 -17.04 -32.36
CA GLY A 609 -23.20 -17.73 -33.12
C GLY A 609 -23.76 -18.99 -32.45
N MET A 610 -23.14 -19.51 -31.39
CA MET A 610 -23.55 -20.74 -30.71
C MET A 610 -24.59 -20.54 -29.60
N ARG A 611 -25.21 -19.35 -29.49
CA ARG A 611 -26.13 -19.01 -28.38
C ARG A 611 -27.33 -19.96 -28.28
N LEU A 612 -27.94 -20.33 -29.40
CA LEU A 612 -29.10 -21.24 -29.42
C LEU A 612 -28.66 -22.67 -29.14
N GLU A 613 -27.56 -23.11 -29.74
CA GLU A 613 -27.00 -24.46 -29.56
C GLU A 613 -26.60 -24.72 -28.10
N LEU A 614 -25.88 -23.78 -27.49
CA LEU A 614 -25.41 -23.86 -26.09
C LEU A 614 -26.48 -23.42 -25.08
N SER A 615 -27.72 -23.17 -25.54
CA SER A 615 -28.87 -23.06 -24.64
C SER A 615 -29.34 -24.44 -24.15
N ASP A 616 -29.09 -25.48 -24.96
CA ASP A 616 -29.27 -26.88 -24.59
C ASP A 616 -28.24 -27.31 -23.55
N ARG A 617 -28.70 -28.06 -22.54
CA ARG A 617 -27.84 -28.46 -21.41
C ARG A 617 -26.77 -29.48 -21.82
N SER A 618 -27.08 -30.40 -22.73
CA SER A 618 -26.15 -31.43 -23.17
C SER A 618 -25.02 -30.82 -23.99
N ASN A 619 -25.34 -29.96 -24.96
CA ASN A 619 -24.32 -29.29 -25.77
C ASN A 619 -23.42 -28.37 -24.92
N ALA A 620 -24.02 -27.62 -23.98
CA ALA A 620 -23.25 -26.82 -23.03
C ALA A 620 -22.32 -27.69 -22.16
N GLN A 621 -22.78 -28.87 -21.73
CA GLN A 621 -21.97 -29.81 -20.96
C GLN A 621 -20.81 -30.38 -21.77
N GLN A 622 -21.02 -30.71 -23.06
CA GLN A 622 -19.96 -31.21 -23.93
C GLN A 622 -18.85 -30.17 -24.09
N LEU A 623 -19.21 -28.92 -24.39
CA LEU A 623 -18.23 -27.84 -24.51
C LEU A 623 -17.54 -27.57 -23.17
N TYR A 624 -18.26 -27.64 -22.05
CA TYR A 624 -17.68 -27.51 -20.71
C TYR A 624 -16.60 -28.56 -20.42
N LEU A 625 -16.90 -29.83 -20.71
CA LEU A 625 -15.94 -30.93 -20.54
C LEU A 625 -14.76 -30.80 -21.51
N HIS A 626 -15.00 -30.32 -22.74
CA HIS A 626 -13.93 -30.03 -23.69
C HIS A 626 -12.98 -28.94 -23.14
N VAL A 627 -13.51 -27.83 -22.62
CA VAL A 627 -12.70 -26.76 -22.02
C VAL A 627 -11.91 -27.28 -20.82
N LYS A 628 -12.52 -28.12 -19.96
CA LYS A 628 -11.83 -28.75 -18.82
C LYS A 628 -10.67 -29.63 -19.30
N SER A 629 -10.90 -30.47 -20.31
CA SER A 629 -9.88 -31.34 -20.90
C SER A 629 -8.74 -30.55 -21.54
N GLU A 630 -9.02 -29.42 -22.20
CA GLU A 630 -7.98 -28.55 -22.74
C GLU A 630 -7.09 -27.94 -21.64
N VAL A 631 -7.66 -27.57 -20.49
CA VAL A 631 -6.88 -27.11 -19.32
C VAL A 631 -5.97 -28.24 -18.79
N GLU A 632 -6.50 -29.45 -18.65
CA GLU A 632 -5.73 -30.64 -18.24
C GLU A 632 -4.59 -30.95 -19.23
N ASN A 633 -4.86 -30.86 -20.53
CA ASN A 633 -3.86 -31.04 -21.59
C ASN A 633 -2.77 -29.97 -21.52
N CYS A 634 -3.12 -28.71 -21.25
CA CYS A 634 -2.14 -27.65 -21.07
C CYS A 634 -1.21 -27.93 -19.87
N ILE A 635 -1.77 -28.35 -18.73
CA ILE A 635 -1.00 -28.72 -17.54
C ILE A 635 -0.08 -29.91 -17.82
N ALA A 636 -0.59 -30.95 -18.50
CA ALA A 636 0.19 -32.13 -18.86
C ALA A 636 1.38 -31.78 -19.76
N TYR A 637 1.14 -30.97 -20.80
CA TYR A 637 2.19 -30.47 -21.69
C TYR A 637 3.26 -29.68 -20.93
N LEU A 638 2.84 -28.78 -20.03
CA LEU A 638 3.78 -27.99 -19.23
C LEU A 638 4.62 -28.88 -18.30
N LYS A 639 4.02 -29.92 -17.69
CA LYS A 639 4.73 -30.87 -16.82
C LYS A 639 5.82 -31.62 -17.57
N GLU A 640 5.59 -31.97 -18.82
CA GLU A 640 6.60 -32.58 -19.69
C GLU A 640 7.69 -31.55 -20.05
N LYS A 641 7.28 -30.36 -20.52
CA LYS A 641 8.22 -29.33 -20.99
C LYS A 641 9.12 -28.77 -19.90
N ARG A 642 8.66 -28.68 -18.65
CA ARG A 642 9.50 -28.18 -17.56
C ARG A 642 10.70 -29.09 -17.26
N GLU A 643 10.61 -30.39 -17.53
CA GLU A 643 11.70 -31.33 -17.28
C GLU A 643 12.83 -31.17 -18.31
N GLU A 644 12.52 -30.61 -19.48
CA GLU A 644 13.48 -30.28 -20.52
C GLU A 644 14.15 -28.90 -20.30
N ASP A 645 13.70 -28.08 -19.33
CA ASP A 645 14.17 -26.70 -19.15
C ASP A 645 15.49 -26.65 -18.34
N PRO A 646 16.62 -26.30 -18.97
CA PRO A 646 17.92 -26.19 -18.30
C PRO A 646 17.99 -25.03 -17.29
N TYR A 647 17.06 -24.08 -17.39
CA TYR A 647 16.95 -22.93 -16.50
C TYR A 647 15.85 -23.07 -15.45
N ARG A 648 15.23 -24.26 -15.33
CA ARG A 648 14.27 -24.57 -14.25
C ARG A 648 14.88 -24.26 -12.89
N ASN A 649 16.10 -24.74 -12.65
CA ASN A 649 16.83 -24.53 -11.41
C ASN A 649 17.38 -23.10 -11.29
N PHE A 650 17.40 -22.59 -10.05
CA PHE A 650 17.83 -21.22 -9.76
C PHE A 650 19.28 -20.92 -10.16
N LEU A 651 20.24 -21.83 -9.90
CA LEU A 651 21.67 -21.56 -10.15
C LEU A 651 22.02 -21.38 -11.64
N PRO A 652 21.65 -22.28 -12.57
CA PRO A 652 21.88 -22.07 -14.01
C PRO A 652 21.24 -20.78 -14.52
N ARG A 653 20.04 -20.45 -14.01
CA ARG A 653 19.32 -19.23 -14.37
C ARG A 653 20.03 -17.97 -13.87
N LEU A 654 20.51 -17.98 -12.62
CA LEU A 654 21.28 -16.87 -12.07
C LEU A 654 22.56 -16.63 -12.87
N LEU A 655 23.28 -17.70 -13.24
CA LEU A 655 24.48 -17.59 -14.09
C LEU A 655 24.15 -16.98 -15.47
N TYR A 656 23.06 -17.39 -16.09
CA TYR A 656 22.59 -16.80 -17.35
C TYR A 656 22.27 -15.30 -17.20
N GLN A 657 21.54 -14.94 -16.14
CA GLN A 657 21.16 -13.55 -15.86
C GLN A 657 22.36 -12.66 -15.53
N THR A 658 23.37 -13.16 -14.81
CA THR A 658 24.59 -12.38 -14.55
C THR A 658 25.39 -12.07 -15.82
N THR A 659 25.24 -12.88 -16.87
CA THR A 659 25.96 -12.71 -18.14
C THR A 659 25.16 -11.96 -19.20
N HIS A 660 23.82 -11.98 -19.14
CA HIS A 660 22.93 -11.39 -20.15
C HIS A 660 22.06 -10.23 -19.61
N GLY A 661 22.16 -9.93 -18.32
CA GLY A 661 21.33 -8.96 -17.60
C GLY A 661 20.24 -9.64 -16.76
N PHE A 662 19.93 -9.08 -15.59
CA PHE A 662 18.93 -9.65 -14.66
C PHE A 662 17.49 -9.61 -15.19
N GLU A 663 17.22 -8.81 -16.21
CA GLU A 663 15.93 -8.75 -16.92
C GLU A 663 15.88 -9.69 -18.15
N ALA A 664 16.98 -10.37 -18.49
CA ALA A 664 17.01 -11.27 -19.64
C ALA A 664 16.17 -12.54 -19.36
N GLU A 665 15.26 -12.85 -20.27
CA GLU A 665 14.52 -14.11 -20.25
C GLU A 665 15.41 -15.25 -20.73
N ALA A 666 15.63 -16.24 -19.87
CA ALA A 666 16.35 -17.44 -20.23
C ALA A 666 15.47 -18.30 -21.15
N ASP A 667 15.77 -18.26 -22.45
CA ASP A 667 15.06 -19.05 -23.45
C ASP A 667 15.39 -20.54 -23.27
N THR A 668 14.35 -21.32 -22.96
CA THR A 668 14.36 -22.79 -22.85
C THR A 668 15.08 -23.50 -24.01
N ARG A 669 15.17 -22.88 -25.20
CA ARG A 669 15.81 -23.46 -26.39
C ARG A 669 17.29 -23.10 -26.58
N SER A 670 17.82 -22.13 -25.83
CA SER A 670 19.13 -21.52 -26.10
C SER A 670 20.32 -22.19 -25.40
N ALA A 671 20.09 -23.08 -24.43
CA ALA A 671 21.14 -23.59 -23.56
C ALA A 671 22.13 -24.57 -24.21
N SER A 672 21.80 -25.16 -25.35
CA SER A 672 22.70 -26.10 -26.03
C SER A 672 24.02 -25.45 -26.49
N LYS A 673 24.07 -24.11 -26.67
CA LYS A 673 25.28 -23.41 -27.13
C LYS A 673 26.05 -22.67 -26.04
N ALA A 674 25.45 -22.43 -24.87
CA ALA A 674 26.09 -21.63 -23.81
C ALA A 674 27.02 -22.47 -22.92
N MET A 675 26.66 -23.72 -22.63
CA MET A 675 27.48 -24.61 -21.81
C MET A 675 28.78 -25.05 -22.49
N GLU A 676 28.80 -25.19 -23.83
CA GLU A 676 30.02 -25.47 -24.60
C GLU A 676 31.04 -24.31 -24.57
N ARG A 677 30.59 -23.07 -24.38
CA ARG A 677 31.50 -21.89 -24.36
C ARG A 677 32.20 -21.68 -23.02
N CYS A 678 31.66 -22.19 -21.91
CA CYS A 678 32.29 -22.03 -20.59
C CYS A 678 33.41 -23.04 -20.31
N PHE A 679 33.47 -24.18 -21.03
CA PHE A 679 34.54 -25.18 -20.86
C PHE A 679 35.81 -24.88 -21.67
N TYR A 680 35.82 -23.83 -22.50
CA TYR A 680 37.00 -23.43 -23.30
C TYR A 680 37.96 -22.46 -22.59
N PHE A 681 37.75 -22.15 -21.31
CA PHE A 681 38.66 -21.27 -20.53
C PHE A 681 39.65 -22.02 -19.63
N PHE A 682 39.61 -23.35 -19.61
CA PHE A 682 40.53 -24.19 -18.83
C PHE A 682 41.06 -25.35 -19.67
N ASP A 683 41.71 -25.06 -20.79
CA ASP A 683 42.65 -26.01 -21.40
C ASP A 683 43.57 -25.30 -22.40
N GLU A 684 44.74 -24.85 -21.93
CA GLU A 684 45.93 -24.80 -22.75
C GLU A 684 47.11 -25.42 -21.95
N PRO A 685 47.79 -26.44 -22.49
CA PRO A 685 48.86 -27.13 -21.79
C PRO A 685 50.24 -26.55 -22.17
N SER A 686 51.04 -26.20 -21.17
CA SER A 686 52.50 -26.16 -21.32
C SER A 686 53.18 -26.86 -20.13
N SER A 687 53.93 -27.90 -20.45
CA SER A 687 54.59 -28.87 -19.55
C SER A 687 56.02 -28.41 -19.17
N PRO A 688 56.88 -29.22 -18.51
CA PRO A 688 56.70 -30.15 -17.37
C PRO A 688 57.78 -29.96 -16.26
N SER A 689 57.55 -30.45 -15.03
CA SER A 689 58.63 -31.15 -14.28
C SER A 689 58.14 -31.92 -13.04
N VAL A 690 58.40 -33.23 -13.09
CA VAL A 690 58.99 -34.09 -12.04
C VAL A 690 58.14 -34.50 -10.81
N LYS A 691 57.61 -35.74 -10.93
CA LYS A 691 57.76 -36.96 -10.10
C LYS A 691 57.56 -36.95 -8.57
N ASN A 692 56.81 -37.99 -8.18
CA ASN A 692 56.76 -38.75 -6.91
C ASN A 692 56.03 -38.05 -5.74
N LEU A 693 55.19 -38.71 -4.96
CA LEU A 693 55.26 -40.09 -4.48
C LEU A 693 53.87 -40.59 -4.04
N ASP A 694 53.58 -41.85 -4.35
CA ASP A 694 52.48 -42.64 -3.83
C ASP A 694 52.59 -42.90 -2.30
N ALA A 695 51.42 -43.26 -1.75
CA ALA A 695 51.16 -44.01 -0.51
C ALA A 695 51.03 -43.24 0.81
N LEU A 696 49.78 -43.02 1.21
CA LEU A 696 49.21 -43.63 2.44
C LEU A 696 47.69 -43.41 2.52
N THR A 697 46.94 -44.33 1.92
CA THR A 697 45.60 -44.72 2.37
C THR A 697 45.69 -45.43 3.72
N GLN A 698 45.03 -44.91 4.76
CA GLN A 698 44.00 -45.64 5.53
C GLN A 698 43.53 -44.88 6.80
N ARG A 699 42.20 -44.82 6.92
CA ARG A 699 41.34 -44.68 8.12
C ARG A 699 41.51 -43.43 9.01
N ARG A 700 40.47 -42.59 9.01
CA ARG A 700 39.75 -42.21 10.24
C ARG A 700 38.33 -41.72 9.94
N GLU A 701 37.41 -42.39 10.62
CA GLU A 701 35.98 -42.17 10.88
C GLU A 701 35.33 -40.86 10.40
N VAL A 702 34.25 -41.03 9.63
CA VAL A 702 33.24 -40.00 9.35
C VAL A 702 32.41 -39.78 10.62
N SER A 703 32.47 -38.58 11.18
CA SER A 703 31.53 -38.09 12.19
C SER A 703 30.39 -37.33 11.49
N PRO A 704 29.12 -37.48 11.92
CA PRO A 704 27.98 -36.90 11.23
C PRO A 704 27.95 -35.36 11.36
N VAL A 705 27.71 -34.69 10.24
CA VAL A 705 27.37 -33.25 10.19
C VAL A 705 26.02 -33.05 10.88
N VAL A 706 26.04 -32.47 12.09
CA VAL A 706 24.83 -31.98 12.75
C VAL A 706 24.56 -30.57 12.24
N LEU A 707 23.60 -30.44 11.33
CA LEU A 707 23.06 -29.15 10.91
C LEU A 707 22.08 -28.66 12.00
N SER A 708 22.56 -27.83 12.92
CA SER A 708 21.69 -27.22 13.94
C SER A 708 20.95 -26.01 13.34
N VAL A 709 19.74 -26.22 12.84
CA VAL A 709 18.80 -25.13 12.49
C VAL A 709 18.06 -24.73 13.76
N ALA A 710 18.41 -23.59 14.35
CA ALA A 710 17.66 -23.03 15.47
C ALA A 710 16.60 -22.04 14.95
N PHE A 711 15.31 -22.38 15.09
CA PHE A 711 14.21 -21.43 14.94
C PHE A 711 14.07 -20.63 16.23
N ILE A 712 14.30 -19.32 16.19
CA ILE A 712 14.08 -18.43 17.34
C ILE A 712 12.78 -17.65 17.12
N PHE A 713 11.74 -18.02 17.88
CA PHE A 713 10.58 -17.18 18.12
C PHE A 713 10.97 -16.08 19.12
N ILE A 714 10.93 -14.81 18.72
CA ILE A 714 11.06 -13.71 19.69
C ILE A 714 9.66 -13.36 20.19
N ALA A 715 9.24 -14.06 21.24
CA ALA A 715 8.31 -13.54 22.23
C ALA A 715 9.14 -13.00 23.40
N SER A 716 8.89 -11.76 23.77
CA SER A 716 9.63 -11.02 24.80
C SER A 716 9.65 -11.72 26.17
N HIS A 717 10.86 -11.78 26.76
CA HIS A 717 11.23 -11.71 28.19
C HIS A 717 12.21 -12.83 28.62
N SER A 718 13.47 -12.41 28.79
CA SER A 718 14.48 -12.89 29.75
C SER A 718 15.15 -14.28 29.57
N ILE A 719 16.49 -14.20 29.44
CA ILE A 719 17.59 -15.13 29.82
C ILE A 719 18.45 -15.69 28.66
N SER A 720 19.61 -15.02 28.54
CA SER A 720 20.99 -15.36 28.15
C SER A 720 21.41 -16.80 27.78
N VAL A 721 22.03 -16.96 26.59
CA VAL A 721 23.40 -17.50 26.36
C VAL A 721 23.99 -16.78 25.11
N PRO A 722 25.21 -16.24 25.14
CA PRO A 722 25.60 -14.98 24.47
C PRO A 722 26.41 -15.18 23.18
N ILE A 723 26.13 -14.39 22.12
CA ILE A 723 27.00 -13.97 20.97
C ILE A 723 26.24 -13.82 19.62
N ILE A 724 25.00 -14.32 19.48
CA ILE A 724 24.16 -14.06 18.28
C ILE A 724 23.62 -12.60 18.25
N LEU A 725 23.93 -11.82 19.29
CA LEU A 725 23.05 -10.78 19.84
C LEU A 725 23.63 -9.36 19.86
N ARG A 726 24.79 -9.07 19.26
CA ARG A 726 25.37 -7.72 19.39
C ARG A 726 24.93 -6.71 18.34
N GLU A 727 24.43 -7.13 17.18
CA GLU A 727 23.94 -6.23 16.13
C GLU A 727 22.53 -6.59 15.61
N MET A 728 21.75 -7.33 16.41
CA MET A 728 20.28 -7.17 16.43
C MET A 728 19.86 -6.01 17.36
N CYS A 729 20.82 -5.33 18.03
CA CYS A 729 20.58 -4.56 19.24
C CYS A 729 20.92 -3.05 19.19
N ARG A 730 21.12 -2.41 18.04
CA ARG A 730 20.99 -0.94 18.00
C ARG A 730 20.18 -0.45 16.81
N GLY A 731 18.86 -0.57 16.98
CA GLY A 731 17.98 0.60 16.95
C GLY A 731 18.20 1.57 15.80
N LEU A 732 17.47 1.31 14.72
CA LEU A 732 17.12 2.28 13.69
C LEU A 732 16.64 3.61 14.32
N PHE A 733 17.32 4.69 13.93
CA PHE A 733 17.10 6.12 14.17
C PHE A 733 17.55 6.72 15.52
N VAL A 734 18.46 7.71 15.46
CA VAL A 734 18.23 9.16 15.75
C VAL A 734 19.52 9.97 15.51
N ASP A 735 19.35 11.09 14.80
CA ASP A 735 20.16 12.33 14.63
C ASP A 735 21.63 12.35 14.15
N TYR A 736 21.83 13.21 13.14
CA TYR A 736 23.11 13.57 12.51
C TYR A 736 23.87 14.63 13.32
N ARG A 737 25.20 14.47 13.44
CA ARG A 737 26.24 15.53 13.43
C ARG A 737 27.65 14.90 13.48
N TRP A 738 28.65 15.60 12.92
CA TRP A 738 30.06 15.23 13.03
C TRP A 738 30.54 15.28 14.49
N GLN A 739 31.15 14.20 14.99
CA GLN A 739 31.89 14.21 16.25
C GLN A 739 33.18 13.39 16.12
N LEU A 740 34.33 14.04 16.32
CA LEU A 740 35.55 13.35 16.71
C LEU A 740 35.43 13.08 18.23
N VAL A 741 35.07 11.85 18.62
CA VAL A 741 34.95 11.50 20.05
C VAL A 741 36.23 10.82 20.51
N GLN A 742 37.03 11.53 21.30
CA GLN A 742 38.18 10.96 22.01
C GLN A 742 37.69 10.47 23.38
N LEU A 743 37.53 9.15 23.56
CA LEU A 743 37.13 8.55 24.83
C LEU A 743 38.33 7.83 25.47
N CYS A 744 38.91 8.44 26.50
CA CYS A 744 39.85 7.77 27.39
C CYS A 744 39.07 7.03 28.49
N SER A 745 39.04 5.70 28.47
CA SER A 745 38.44 4.89 29.52
C SER A 745 39.52 4.30 30.44
N LEU A 746 39.52 4.72 31.72
CA LEU A 746 40.35 4.11 32.76
C LEU A 746 39.59 2.93 33.38
N ARG A 747 40.11 1.69 33.19
CA ARG A 747 39.62 0.51 33.91
C ARG A 747 40.62 0.15 35.02
N LEU A 748 40.17 0.20 36.27
CA LEU A 748 40.92 -0.33 37.41
C LEU A 748 40.48 -1.77 37.67
N GLY A 749 41.36 -2.72 37.37
CA GLY A 749 41.22 -4.13 37.74
C GLY A 749 41.68 -4.42 39.17
N ARG A 750 41.23 -5.53 39.74
CA ARG A 750 41.48 -5.96 41.14
C ARG A 750 42.93 -6.37 41.45
N GLU A 751 43.83 -6.32 40.47
CA GLU A 751 45.28 -6.32 40.69
C GLU A 751 45.85 -5.02 40.12
N ARG A 752 46.64 -4.30 40.93
CA ARG A 752 47.09 -2.92 40.67
C ARG A 752 47.95 -2.79 39.40
N LYS A 753 47.33 -2.69 38.22
CA LYS A 753 47.88 -2.05 37.02
C LYS A 753 46.74 -1.28 36.33
N ALA A 754 46.90 0.04 36.22
CA ALA A 754 46.02 0.87 35.42
C ALA A 754 46.44 0.75 33.95
N SER A 755 45.52 0.32 33.08
CA SER A 755 45.73 0.27 31.64
C SER A 755 44.93 1.38 30.98
N ILE A 756 45.58 2.19 30.14
CA ILE A 756 44.95 3.25 29.36
C ILE A 756 44.71 2.69 27.96
N ALA A 757 43.45 2.53 27.57
CA ALA A 757 43.10 2.17 26.19
C ALA A 757 42.82 3.45 25.39
N LEU A 758 43.51 3.62 24.26
CA LEU A 758 43.24 4.70 23.30
C LEU A 758 42.34 4.14 22.20
N ILE A 759 41.13 4.69 22.06
CA ILE A 759 40.18 4.32 21.00
C ILE A 759 40.20 5.46 19.97
N LEU A 760 40.62 5.14 18.74
CA LEU A 760 40.54 6.05 17.60
C LEU A 760 39.45 5.52 16.66
N THR A 761 38.30 6.19 16.65
CA THR A 761 37.20 5.90 15.72
C THR A 761 37.17 6.98 14.65
N CYS A 762 37.36 6.58 13.38
CA CYS A 762 37.22 7.47 12.23
C CYS A 762 35.93 7.09 11.48
N ARG A 763 35.02 8.06 11.31
CA ARG A 763 33.82 7.92 10.47
C ARG A 763 33.95 8.84 9.27
N ALA A 764 34.00 8.26 8.08
CA ALA A 764 33.98 9.01 6.83
C ALA A 764 32.58 8.94 6.21
N TYR A 765 31.99 10.10 5.92
CA TYR A 765 30.77 10.23 5.12
C TYR A 765 31.17 10.83 3.78
N GLN A 766 30.86 10.16 2.67
CA GLN A 766 31.18 10.65 1.34
C GLN A 766 29.89 11.12 0.65
N GLU A 767 29.75 12.44 0.48
CA GLU A 767 28.56 13.16 -0.02
C GLU A 767 28.26 12.96 -1.53
N SER A 768 28.81 11.95 -2.21
CA SER A 768 28.78 11.90 -3.69
C SER A 768 28.09 10.69 -4.31
N PHE A 769 27.53 9.76 -3.52
CA PHE A 769 26.67 8.68 -4.03
C PHE A 769 25.61 8.38 -2.96
N ASP A 770 24.33 8.46 -3.35
CA ASP A 770 23.07 8.09 -2.68
C ASP A 770 23.02 8.03 -1.13
N GLN A 771 22.02 8.71 -0.55
CA GLN A 771 21.68 8.68 0.87
C GLN A 771 21.67 7.24 1.41
N GLY A 772 22.54 6.93 2.39
CA GLY A 772 22.52 5.66 3.14
C GLY A 772 23.84 4.89 3.28
N LEU A 773 24.96 5.41 2.76
CA LEU A 773 26.27 4.74 2.86
C LEU A 773 27.03 5.15 4.15
N GLN A 774 27.45 4.17 4.97
CA GLN A 774 28.29 4.42 6.14
C GLN A 774 29.49 3.45 6.16
N LEU A 775 30.71 4.01 6.18
CA LEU A 775 31.96 3.28 6.39
C LEU A 775 32.54 3.66 7.76
N ILE A 776 32.72 2.68 8.65
CA ILE A 776 33.26 2.86 9.99
C ILE A 776 34.56 2.07 10.12
N ILE A 777 35.64 2.73 10.51
CA ILE A 777 36.93 2.10 10.80
C ILE A 777 37.28 2.35 12.26
N ASN A 778 37.41 1.26 13.03
CA ASN A 778 37.82 1.32 14.43
C ASN A 778 39.21 0.69 14.60
N LEU A 779 40.10 1.43 15.26
CA LEU A 779 41.42 0.95 15.67
C LEU A 779 41.50 0.95 17.21
N PHE A 780 41.71 -0.23 17.78
CA PHE A 780 41.85 -0.44 19.21
C PHE A 780 43.29 -0.77 19.55
N PHE A 781 43.88 -0.03 20.51
CA PHE A 781 45.20 -0.33 21.06
C PHE A 781 45.13 -0.42 22.59
N SER A 782 45.61 -1.54 23.16
CA SER A 782 45.76 -1.72 24.61
C SER A 782 47.20 -1.45 25.04
N SER A 783 47.42 -0.58 26.03
CA SER A 783 48.76 -0.26 26.54
C SER A 783 49.37 -1.35 27.43
N SER A 784 48.73 -2.52 27.57
CA SER A 784 49.11 -3.52 28.59
C SER A 784 49.12 -4.99 28.16
N ASN A 785 48.96 -5.27 26.87
CA ASN A 785 49.25 -6.57 26.22
C ASN A 785 49.18 -6.37 24.69
N ASP A 786 49.96 -7.15 23.93
CA ASP A 786 50.17 -7.13 22.45
C ASP A 786 48.89 -7.38 21.62
N TYR A 787 47.81 -6.67 21.90
CA TYR A 787 46.52 -6.84 21.26
C TYR A 787 46.06 -5.52 20.67
N GLY A 788 46.19 -5.40 19.35
CA GLY A 788 45.47 -4.42 18.54
C GLY A 788 44.35 -5.10 17.76
N LEU A 789 43.29 -4.36 17.43
CA LEU A 789 42.20 -4.85 16.57
C LEU A 789 41.87 -3.76 15.56
N LEU A 790 41.85 -4.13 14.28
CA LEU A 790 41.31 -3.32 13.19
C LEU A 790 39.94 -3.88 12.80
N ASP A 791 38.90 -3.05 12.90
CA ASP A 791 37.53 -3.42 12.56
C ASP A 791 37.00 -2.46 11.49
N VAL A 792 36.48 -3.01 10.39
CA VAL A 792 35.99 -2.28 9.23
C VAL A 792 34.56 -2.70 8.94
N GLN A 793 33.63 -1.75 9.07
CA GLN A 793 32.21 -1.95 8.84
C GLN A 793 31.75 -1.11 7.66
N TYR A 794 31.04 -1.75 6.74
CA TYR A 794 30.35 -1.12 5.63
C TYR A 794 28.85 -1.36 5.76
N LEU A 795 28.06 -0.30 5.74
CA LEU A 795 26.61 -0.35 5.88
C LEU A 795 25.94 0.41 4.74
N HIS A 796 25.00 -0.25 4.09
CA HIS A 796 24.12 0.27 3.04
C HIS A 796 22.68 -0.22 3.28
N HIS A 797 21.68 0.44 2.71
CA HIS A 797 20.25 0.16 2.93
C HIS A 797 19.81 -1.31 2.74
N HIS A 798 20.58 -2.10 1.99
CA HIS A 798 20.28 -3.50 1.68
C HIS A 798 21.44 -4.47 1.95
N VAL A 799 22.61 -3.96 2.33
CA VAL A 799 23.84 -4.75 2.41
C VAL A 799 24.70 -4.25 3.57
N ALA A 800 25.20 -5.16 4.38
CA ALA A 800 26.16 -4.89 5.44
C ALA A 800 27.34 -5.85 5.35
N PHE A 801 28.56 -5.34 5.50
CA PHE A 801 29.77 -6.14 5.65
C PHE A 801 30.52 -5.71 6.90
N ASN A 802 31.07 -6.66 7.64
CA ASN A 802 32.00 -6.38 8.72
C ASN A 802 33.23 -7.27 8.59
N SER A 803 34.43 -6.69 8.73
CA SER A 803 35.70 -7.39 8.69
C SER A 803 36.57 -6.95 9.86
N GLY A 804 37.01 -7.90 10.67
CA GLY A 804 37.92 -7.71 11.80
C GLY A 804 39.25 -8.43 11.61
N ILE A 805 40.35 -7.76 11.93
CA ILE A 805 41.70 -8.36 11.93
C ILE A 805 42.39 -8.07 13.26
N GLY A 806 42.75 -9.14 13.98
CA GLY A 806 43.61 -9.03 15.15
C GLY A 806 45.03 -8.61 14.74
N LEU A 807 45.51 -7.47 15.23
CA LEU A 807 46.87 -6.97 15.01
C LEU A 807 47.84 -7.61 16.00
N THR A 808 47.94 -8.94 15.94
CA THR A 808 48.85 -9.78 16.73
C THR A 808 49.80 -10.54 15.78
N PRO A 809 50.89 -11.17 16.27
CA PRO A 809 51.78 -11.98 15.43
C PRO A 809 51.08 -13.16 14.72
N THR A 810 49.92 -13.58 15.22
CA THR A 810 49.08 -14.65 14.69
C THR A 810 47.64 -14.13 14.50
N PRO A 811 47.38 -13.36 13.43
CA PRO A 811 46.11 -12.67 13.25
C PRO A 811 44.93 -13.66 13.14
N LEU A 812 43.89 -13.38 13.93
CA LEU A 812 42.56 -13.93 13.71
C LEU A 812 41.82 -12.99 12.74
N LEU A 813 41.33 -13.54 11.65
CA LEU A 813 40.51 -12.83 10.67
C LEU A 813 39.05 -13.23 10.86
N GLU A 814 38.17 -12.24 10.98
CA GLU A 814 36.73 -12.44 11.05
C GLU A 814 36.06 -11.64 9.94
N PHE A 815 35.15 -12.28 9.22
CA PHE A 815 34.38 -11.64 8.15
C PHE A 815 32.91 -12.03 8.28
N SER A 816 32.02 -11.04 8.17
CA SER A 816 30.59 -11.27 8.11
C SER A 816 29.95 -10.39 7.04
N ALA A 817 28.91 -10.93 6.41
CA ALA A 817 28.16 -10.27 5.35
C ALA A 817 26.68 -10.55 5.56
N ALA A 818 25.84 -9.54 5.36
CA ALA A 818 24.40 -9.68 5.33
C ALA A 818 23.82 -8.88 4.16
N ILE A 819 22.84 -9.48 3.46
CA ILE A 819 22.08 -8.85 2.38
C ILE A 819 20.60 -9.06 2.63
N GLY A 820 19.78 -8.01 2.50
CA GLY A 820 18.37 -8.15 2.80
C GLY A 820 17.52 -6.91 2.55
N SER A 821 16.21 -7.11 2.68
CA SER A 821 15.17 -6.08 2.64
C SER A 821 14.30 -6.16 3.91
N ARG A 822 13.25 -5.34 4.01
CA ARG A 822 12.28 -5.38 5.13
C ARG A 822 11.57 -6.75 5.30
N GLY A 823 11.63 -7.64 4.30
CA GLY A 823 10.93 -8.92 4.28
C GLY A 823 11.79 -10.17 4.45
N LEU A 824 13.03 -10.16 3.93
CA LEU A 824 13.95 -11.30 3.94
C LEU A 824 15.39 -10.78 4.04
N CYS A 825 16.20 -11.34 4.92
CA CYS A 825 17.64 -11.13 5.01
C CYS A 825 18.40 -12.46 5.03
N LEU A 826 19.56 -12.47 4.39
CA LEU A 826 20.51 -13.59 4.33
C LEU A 826 21.83 -13.09 4.88
N GLY A 827 22.46 -13.84 5.78
CA GLY A 827 23.76 -13.48 6.34
C GLY A 827 24.67 -14.68 6.50
N ALA A 828 25.98 -14.43 6.43
CA ALA A 828 27.02 -15.42 6.68
C ALA A 828 28.17 -14.81 7.47
N GLU A 829 28.84 -15.62 8.27
CA GLU A 829 29.99 -15.24 9.08
C GLU A 829 31.06 -16.33 9.05
N ILE A 830 32.32 -15.94 8.84
CA ILE A 830 33.48 -16.83 8.74
C ILE A 830 34.61 -16.28 9.61
N GLY A 831 35.25 -17.15 10.38
CA GLY A 831 36.47 -16.85 11.14
C GLY A 831 37.63 -17.73 10.69
N PHE A 832 38.82 -17.16 10.54
CA PHE A 832 40.03 -17.85 10.07
C PHE A 832 41.22 -17.52 10.95
N ASN A 833 41.91 -18.55 11.45
CA ASN A 833 43.13 -18.40 12.23
C ASN A 833 44.36 -18.64 11.35
N SER A 834 45.18 -17.61 11.16
CA SER A 834 46.35 -17.70 10.28
C SER A 834 47.46 -18.62 10.78
N ALA A 835 47.53 -18.89 12.10
CA ALA A 835 48.57 -19.73 12.69
C ALA A 835 48.31 -21.22 12.51
N SER A 836 47.04 -21.63 12.58
CA SER A 836 46.61 -23.03 12.42
C SER A 836 46.07 -23.35 11.03
N THR A 837 46.07 -22.36 10.12
CA THR A 837 45.52 -22.45 8.75
C THR A 837 44.14 -23.10 8.68
N SER A 838 43.31 -22.82 9.68
CA SER A 838 42.00 -23.46 9.87
C SER A 838 40.90 -22.44 10.11
N PHE A 839 39.70 -22.74 9.59
CA PHE A 839 38.50 -21.98 9.92
C PHE A 839 38.09 -22.26 11.36
N THR A 840 37.85 -21.20 12.13
CA THR A 840 37.42 -21.27 13.54
C THR A 840 35.91 -21.14 13.68
N LYS A 841 35.22 -20.56 12.69
CA LYS A 841 33.77 -20.31 12.68
C LYS A 841 33.23 -20.26 11.25
N TYR A 842 32.06 -20.87 11.02
CA TYR A 842 31.31 -20.77 9.76
C TYR A 842 29.81 -20.85 10.08
N ASN A 843 29.11 -19.74 9.99
CA ASN A 843 27.67 -19.65 10.27
C ASN A 843 26.95 -19.01 9.09
N ALA A 844 25.70 -19.44 8.86
CA ALA A 844 24.79 -18.78 7.93
C ALA A 844 23.41 -18.64 8.59
N GLY A 845 22.69 -17.57 8.26
CA GLY A 845 21.39 -17.25 8.83
C GLY A 845 20.45 -16.63 7.81
N VAL A 846 19.16 -16.89 8.00
CA VAL A 846 18.06 -16.33 7.21
C VAL A 846 17.05 -15.68 8.16
N GLY A 847 16.70 -14.42 7.95
CA GLY A 847 15.65 -13.72 8.69
C GLY A 847 14.47 -13.41 7.77
N LEU A 848 13.26 -13.72 8.23
CA LEU A 848 11.99 -13.46 7.53
C LEU A 848 11.10 -12.58 8.41
N SER A 849 10.42 -11.60 7.83
CA SER A 849 9.43 -10.80 8.58
C SER A 849 8.10 -11.56 8.71
N LEU A 850 7.34 -11.29 9.77
CA LEU A 850 6.04 -11.94 10.02
C LEU A 850 5.02 -11.71 8.88
N ILE A 851 5.16 -10.59 8.14
CA ILE A 851 4.37 -10.28 6.94
C ILE A 851 4.76 -11.21 5.78
N PHE A 852 6.04 -11.58 5.68
CA PHE A 852 6.54 -12.53 4.68
C PHE A 852 6.14 -13.98 4.99
N LEU A 853 5.98 -14.33 6.28
CA LEU A 853 5.50 -15.65 6.73
C LEU A 853 3.96 -15.81 6.61
N LEU A 854 3.25 -14.73 6.29
CA LEU A 854 1.80 -14.70 6.04
C LEU A 854 1.48 -14.47 4.55
N LEU A 855 2.48 -14.10 3.74
CA LEU A 855 2.39 -13.91 2.28
C LEU A 855 3.04 -15.06 1.50
N LEU A 856 4.05 -15.71 2.09
CA LEU A 856 4.38 -17.12 1.85
C LEU A 856 3.43 -17.95 2.70
#